data_AF-A0A2T4BWC5-F1
#
_entry.id   AF-A0A2T4BWC5-F1
#
_cell.length_a   1.000
_cell.length_b   1.000
_cell.length_c   1.000
_cell.angle_alpha   90.00
_cell.angle_beta   90.00
_cell.angle_gamma   90.00
#
_symmetry.space_group_name_H-M   'P 1'
#
loop_
_entity.id
_entity.type
_entity.pdbx_description
1 polymer ?
#
loop_
_entity_poly.entity_id
_entity_poly.type
_entity_poly.pdbx_seq_one_letter_code
_entity_poly.pdbx_strand_id
1 'polypeptide(L)'
;MQHPTVIVDKKEPHSLPNQISALLKCLGAPNVWIDLSHVEWRVRLGQILWGKPHGDELDDDTAIVDAESAAERAEEKYWLLLQILVSSELLIRLDAITDGEEYGQAAFRAIDVIQFERAANASVKWSLLLARSWLKNIEIVREEHAEPAPPEVRRGSSGIAPGWLASLASKISLHDQHKHGNRPPSPPHFYTIRGRFGQRQVEGLTHFARKLQWPGIDAYERRISESVRKMTAPSSLMPPTPTPVKKAPERDSYFGAWDVTCQRGHHKERAHARRRRMAAALHESGWLSKSYVFGLMMPGDAVSHFLMATLLENDSEALSRIGSFANLSSGFVYHEKSFWSTSCIVGRVLAAGKGSAECMGWISTDIVPEGVNEGWINIDVHDVAADIAQLGKKARLWGKKRIERESSILGNGQEESISAADFFIPHENNYMSPPPGVIIELQALELGSPTAECVHPTPLAEIVVTPIHENHRAPDLPSYPAKIKFFVSIDGEKTETASFSLLYDINFVTAHPCSPSSRVRVLKSPSSPTLRQIDFDGSKTLGVGSRSMYRAGHPLHKYYNYTVMHISELLQRRDAELSDLLTPPNGQAAPNQVLVIDCITNFSSAPQSPVLDRLESPASSPIERKGSFSAAAKMHFESRKRQFGSDMEILIRALCSEKGWNAIISRRKRGCLACAIREAGALGWKVIIRVP
;
A
#
# COMPACT_ATOMS: atom_id res chain seq x y z
N MET A 1 27.46 23.50 27.15
CA MET A 1 26.39 22.47 27.04
C MET A 1 27.07 21.15 26.66
N GLN A 2 27.16 20.22 27.59
CA GLN A 2 27.87 18.94 27.42
C GLN A 2 27.02 17.97 26.59
N HIS A 3 27.64 17.34 25.60
CA HIS A 3 27.08 16.22 24.84
C HIS A 3 26.73 15.07 25.79
N PRO A 4 25.58 14.39 25.62
CA PRO A 4 25.24 13.23 26.44
C PRO A 4 26.08 12.03 25.95
N THR A 5 27.15 11.74 26.67
CA THR A 5 27.94 10.52 26.51
C THR A 5 27.09 9.31 26.88
N VAL A 6 27.01 8.34 25.97
CA VAL A 6 26.61 6.96 26.26
C VAL A 6 27.36 6.51 27.51
N ILE A 7 26.65 6.01 28.52
CA ILE A 7 27.25 5.59 29.79
C ILE A 7 28.08 4.33 29.51
N VAL A 8 29.35 4.55 29.17
CA VAL A 8 30.38 3.52 28.99
C VAL A 8 30.97 3.27 30.38
N ASP A 9 30.79 2.06 30.92
CA ASP A 9 31.53 1.67 32.12
C ASP A 9 33.00 1.48 31.75
N LYS A 10 33.83 2.47 32.06
CA LYS A 10 35.26 2.45 31.73
C LYS A 10 36.04 1.39 32.51
N LYS A 11 35.43 0.73 33.51
CA LYS A 11 36.11 -0.26 34.36
C LYS A 11 36.03 -1.68 33.79
N GLU A 12 35.01 -2.00 32.99
CA GLU A 12 34.84 -3.33 32.40
C GLU A 12 34.63 -3.24 30.88
N PRO A 13 35.70 -3.32 30.07
CA PRO A 13 35.63 -3.12 28.62
C PRO A 13 34.74 -4.14 27.89
N HIS A 14 34.50 -5.30 28.50
CA HIS A 14 33.66 -6.36 27.95
C HIS A 14 32.23 -6.38 28.51
N SER A 15 31.79 -5.34 29.24
CA SER A 15 30.41 -5.28 29.72
C SER A 15 29.40 -5.20 28.54
N LEU A 16 28.20 -5.74 28.75
CA LEU A 16 27.14 -5.78 27.73
C LEU A 16 26.78 -4.37 27.18
N PRO A 17 26.69 -3.30 28.01
CA PRO A 17 26.48 -1.94 27.52
C PRO A 17 27.62 -1.42 26.62
N ASN A 18 28.88 -1.75 26.95
CA ASN A 18 30.03 -1.35 26.14
C ASN A 18 30.05 -2.08 24.79
N GLN A 19 29.69 -3.37 24.78
CA GLN A 19 29.53 -4.14 23.56
C GLN A 19 28.42 -3.57 22.65
N ILE A 20 27.26 -3.21 23.22
CA ILE A 20 26.16 -2.55 22.48
C ILE A 20 26.63 -1.21 21.91
N SER A 21 27.33 -0.40 22.70
CA SER A 21 27.88 0.88 22.20
C SER A 21 28.86 0.69 21.06
N ALA A 22 29.72 -0.34 21.11
CA ALA A 22 30.66 -0.66 20.03
C ALA A 22 29.94 -1.08 18.75
N LEU A 23 28.94 -1.96 18.85
CA LEU A 23 28.13 -2.40 17.70
C LEU A 23 27.32 -1.25 17.09
N LEU A 24 26.75 -0.36 17.93
CA LEU A 24 26.07 0.85 17.47
C LEU A 24 27.00 1.78 16.68
N LYS A 25 28.24 1.99 17.17
CA LYS A 25 29.24 2.79 16.45
C LYS A 25 29.66 2.12 15.15
N CYS A 26 29.82 0.80 15.15
CA CYS A 26 30.18 0.01 13.98
C CYS A 26 29.11 0.17 12.89
N LEU A 27 27.84 -0.14 13.18
CA LEU A 27 26.72 0.01 12.25
C LEU A 27 26.44 1.48 11.87
N GLY A 28 26.81 2.42 12.75
CA GLY A 28 26.68 3.85 12.50
C GLY A 28 27.79 4.43 11.62
N ALA A 29 28.79 3.64 11.23
CA ALA A 29 29.90 4.10 10.40
C ALA A 29 29.40 4.55 9.01
N PRO A 30 29.72 5.77 8.57
CA PRO A 30 29.27 6.28 7.28
C PRO A 30 29.94 5.52 6.13
N ASN A 31 29.20 5.28 5.05
CA ASN A 31 29.66 4.70 3.78
C ASN A 31 30.21 3.26 3.84
N VAL A 32 29.97 2.54 4.94
CA VAL A 32 30.36 1.11 5.07
C VAL A 32 29.19 0.18 4.77
N TRP A 33 27.99 0.55 5.23
CA TRP A 33 26.82 -0.32 5.23
C TRP A 33 25.80 0.07 4.17
N ILE A 34 25.00 -0.91 3.73
CA ILE A 34 23.86 -0.67 2.84
C ILE A 34 22.80 0.12 3.63
N ASP A 35 22.47 1.31 3.16
CA ASP A 35 21.50 2.18 3.83
C ASP A 35 20.06 1.85 3.42
N LEU A 36 19.45 0.94 4.17
CA LEU A 36 18.07 0.49 4.01
C LEU A 36 17.01 1.54 4.39
N SER A 37 17.42 2.75 4.82
CA SER A 37 16.49 3.88 4.92
C SER A 37 15.95 4.29 3.55
N HIS A 38 16.74 4.06 2.50
CA HIS A 38 16.37 4.23 1.11
C HIS A 38 15.55 3.03 0.60
N VAL A 39 14.42 3.32 -0.05
CA VAL A 39 13.48 2.30 -0.56
C VAL A 39 14.16 1.39 -1.59
N GLU A 40 15.05 1.96 -2.41
CA GLU A 40 15.78 1.29 -3.49
C GLU A 40 16.55 0.09 -2.94
N TRP A 41 17.30 0.29 -1.84
CA TRP A 41 18.06 -0.75 -1.18
C TRP A 41 17.19 -1.83 -0.53
N ARG A 42 16.00 -1.46 -0.02
CA ARG A 42 15.06 -2.43 0.55
C ARG A 42 14.54 -3.40 -0.50
N VAL A 43 14.41 -2.92 -1.73
CA VAL A 43 13.92 -3.70 -2.87
C VAL A 43 15.06 -4.54 -3.43
N ARG A 44 16.25 -3.96 -3.64
CA ARG A 44 17.45 -4.68 -4.10
C ARG A 44 17.96 -5.75 -3.13
N LEU A 45 17.51 -5.78 -1.87
CA LEU A 45 17.88 -6.80 -0.89
C LEU A 45 17.80 -8.23 -1.46
N GLY A 46 16.71 -8.54 -2.16
CA GLY A 46 16.53 -9.87 -2.76
C GLY A 46 17.44 -10.10 -3.98
N GLN A 47 17.70 -9.05 -4.76
CA GLN A 47 18.64 -9.08 -5.87
C GLN A 47 20.06 -9.41 -5.38
N ILE A 48 20.52 -8.80 -4.28
CA ILE A 48 21.85 -9.05 -3.70
C ILE A 48 21.96 -10.48 -3.14
N LEU A 49 20.91 -10.96 -2.46
CA LEU A 49 20.95 -12.28 -1.81
C LEU A 49 20.81 -13.44 -2.81
N TRP A 50 19.91 -13.30 -3.78
CA TRP A 50 19.46 -14.40 -4.64
C TRP A 50 19.62 -14.15 -6.14
N GLY A 51 20.13 -12.99 -6.54
CA GLY A 51 20.61 -12.79 -7.89
C GLY A 51 21.71 -13.80 -8.20
N LYS A 52 21.63 -14.44 -9.37
CA LYS A 52 22.67 -15.35 -9.83
C LYS A 52 23.73 -14.54 -10.59
N PRO A 53 25.03 -14.84 -10.45
CA PRO A 53 26.09 -14.08 -11.12
C PRO A 53 25.97 -14.13 -12.65
N HIS A 54 25.48 -15.24 -13.21
CA HIS A 54 25.07 -15.41 -14.62
C HIS A 54 23.72 -16.11 -14.56
N GLY A 55 22.64 -15.50 -15.02
CA GLY A 55 21.28 -16.03 -14.86
C GLY A 55 21.12 -17.44 -15.42
N ASP A 56 21.34 -18.47 -14.60
CA ASP A 56 21.55 -19.86 -15.04
C ASP A 56 22.71 -20.00 -16.05
N GLU A 57 23.65 -20.90 -15.81
CA GLU A 57 24.67 -21.23 -16.82
C GLU A 57 23.98 -21.71 -18.09
N LEU A 58 23.94 -20.83 -19.10
CA LEU A 58 23.74 -21.21 -20.48
C LEU A 58 25.05 -20.92 -21.20
N ASP A 59 25.51 -21.97 -21.86
CA ASP A 59 26.76 -22.09 -22.61
C ASP A 59 26.76 -21.11 -23.78
N ASP A 60 27.32 -19.91 -23.61
CA ASP A 60 27.78 -19.09 -24.73
C ASP A 60 28.92 -18.13 -24.34
N ASP A 61 29.89 -18.00 -25.24
CA ASP A 61 31.14 -17.23 -25.12
C ASP A 61 30.92 -15.71 -25.28
N THR A 62 29.80 -15.18 -24.80
CA THR A 62 29.51 -13.74 -24.81
C THR A 62 29.13 -13.22 -23.42
N ALA A 63 30.15 -12.98 -22.61
CA ALA A 63 30.01 -12.27 -21.35
C ALA A 63 29.61 -10.80 -21.60
N ILE A 64 28.43 -10.39 -21.13
CA ILE A 64 28.05 -8.97 -20.99
C ILE A 64 27.60 -8.73 -19.54
N VAL A 65 28.62 -8.49 -18.71
CA VAL A 65 28.81 -7.50 -17.64
C VAL A 65 27.56 -6.85 -17.01
N ASP A 66 26.90 -7.60 -16.13
CA ASP A 66 26.20 -7.06 -14.97
C ASP A 66 27.26 -6.98 -13.85
N ALA A 67 27.66 -5.79 -13.39
CA ALA A 67 28.91 -5.54 -12.63
C ALA A 67 30.18 -5.93 -13.43
N GLU A 68 31.29 -5.17 -13.30
CA GLU A 68 32.50 -5.44 -14.10
C GLU A 68 33.05 -6.86 -13.87
N SER A 69 32.67 -7.53 -12.76
CA SER A 69 32.92 -8.95 -12.52
C SER A 69 31.94 -9.65 -11.55
N ALA A 70 31.91 -10.99 -11.58
CA ALA A 70 31.21 -11.82 -10.57
C ALA A 70 31.75 -11.65 -9.13
N ALA A 71 32.98 -11.14 -8.99
CA ALA A 71 33.62 -10.88 -7.71
C ALA A 71 32.97 -9.71 -6.97
N GLU A 72 32.53 -8.67 -7.68
CA GLU A 72 31.91 -7.47 -7.09
C GLU A 72 30.55 -7.78 -6.45
N ARG A 73 29.73 -8.64 -7.08
CA ARG A 73 28.48 -9.10 -6.47
C ARG A 73 28.70 -9.97 -5.25
N ALA A 74 29.75 -10.80 -5.28
CA ALA A 74 30.13 -11.60 -4.12
C ALA A 74 30.53 -10.70 -2.95
N GLU A 75 31.17 -9.56 -3.23
CA GLU A 75 31.49 -8.52 -2.24
C GLU A 75 30.23 -7.84 -1.69
N GLU A 76 29.29 -7.37 -2.53
CA GLU A 76 28.03 -6.78 -2.04
C GLU A 76 27.25 -7.76 -1.14
N LYS A 77 27.18 -9.02 -1.55
CA LYS A 77 26.53 -10.08 -0.78
C LYS A 77 27.27 -10.35 0.54
N TYR A 78 28.60 -10.35 0.52
CA TYR A 78 29.42 -10.48 1.73
C TYR A 78 29.12 -9.35 2.72
N TRP A 79 29.15 -8.09 2.28
CA TRP A 79 28.87 -6.94 3.13
C TRP A 79 27.45 -6.93 3.68
N LEU A 80 26.46 -7.33 2.87
CA LEU A 80 25.08 -7.48 3.34
C LEU A 80 24.96 -8.55 4.43
N LEU A 81 25.56 -9.73 4.23
CA LEU A 81 25.54 -10.80 5.22
C LEU A 81 26.28 -10.40 6.51
N LEU A 82 27.38 -9.66 6.39
CA LEU A 82 28.09 -9.08 7.53
C LEU A 82 27.22 -8.06 8.27
N GLN A 83 26.52 -7.18 7.56
CA GLN A 83 25.58 -6.22 8.14
C GLN A 83 24.45 -6.93 8.89
N ILE A 84 23.89 -7.99 8.32
CA ILE A 84 22.86 -8.84 8.95
C ILE A 84 23.41 -9.47 10.23
N LEU A 85 24.62 -10.01 10.20
CA LEU A 85 25.27 -10.63 11.36
C LEU A 85 25.47 -9.62 12.49
N VAL A 86 26.13 -8.49 12.21
CA VAL A 86 26.43 -7.44 13.20
C VAL A 86 25.14 -6.84 13.77
N SER A 87 24.12 -6.67 12.93
CA SER A 87 22.80 -6.18 13.36
C SER A 87 22.04 -7.19 14.20
N SER A 88 22.18 -8.49 13.91
CA SER A 88 21.58 -9.56 14.71
C SER A 88 22.23 -9.65 16.08
N GLU A 89 23.56 -9.54 16.16
CA GLU A 89 24.30 -9.45 17.43
C GLU A 89 23.85 -8.26 18.26
N LEU A 90 23.71 -7.08 17.65
CA LEU A 90 23.20 -5.90 18.35
C LEU A 90 21.77 -6.13 18.86
N LEU A 91 20.88 -6.67 18.02
CA LEU A 91 19.49 -6.93 18.37
C LEU A 91 19.37 -7.91 19.54
N ILE A 92 20.08 -9.04 19.50
CA ILE A 92 20.05 -10.06 20.56
C ILE A 92 20.58 -9.49 21.89
N ARG A 93 21.63 -8.65 21.86
CA ARG A 93 22.18 -8.03 23.06
C ARG A 93 21.26 -6.97 23.65
N LEU A 94 20.56 -6.21 22.79
CA LEU A 94 19.52 -5.28 23.23
C LEU A 94 18.36 -6.04 23.89
N ASP A 95 17.87 -7.11 23.24
CA ASP A 95 16.82 -7.97 23.80
C ASP A 95 17.26 -8.59 25.14
N ALA A 96 18.52 -9.03 25.27
CA ALA A 96 19.05 -9.56 26.54
C ALA A 96 19.09 -8.52 27.68
N ILE A 97 19.32 -7.23 27.38
CA ILE A 97 19.25 -6.17 28.40
C ILE A 97 17.80 -5.90 28.79
N THR A 98 16.88 -5.85 27.83
CA THR A 98 15.46 -5.59 28.12
C THR A 98 14.81 -6.77 28.83
N ASP A 99 15.16 -8.00 28.48
CA ASP A 99 14.63 -9.22 29.12
C ASP A 99 15.27 -9.46 30.49
N GLY A 100 16.51 -9.02 30.72
CA GLY A 100 17.18 -9.07 32.03
C GLY A 100 16.46 -8.26 33.13
N GLU A 101 15.62 -7.30 32.73
CA GLU A 101 14.70 -6.56 33.62
C GLU A 101 13.58 -7.47 34.16
N GLU A 102 13.12 -8.48 33.39
CA GLU A 102 12.11 -9.45 33.82
C GLU A 102 12.64 -10.41 34.91
N TYR A 103 13.96 -10.56 35.03
CA TYR A 103 14.63 -11.44 36.01
C TYR A 103 15.24 -10.70 37.21
N GLY A 104 14.92 -9.42 37.40
CA GLY A 104 15.28 -8.66 38.60
C GLY A 104 16.71 -8.11 38.63
N GLN A 105 17.41 -8.07 37.48
CA GLN A 105 18.59 -7.22 37.33
C GLN A 105 18.17 -5.79 36.93
N ALA A 106 19.02 -4.80 37.28
CA ALA A 106 18.70 -3.37 37.34
C ALA A 106 17.71 -2.85 36.28
N ALA A 107 16.70 -2.10 36.74
CA ALA A 107 15.63 -1.55 35.91
C ALA A 107 16.15 -0.76 34.70
N PHE A 108 15.59 -1.05 33.52
CA PHE A 108 15.86 -0.36 32.27
C PHE A 108 15.23 1.04 32.34
N ARG A 109 16.05 2.09 32.32
CA ARG A 109 15.53 3.45 32.57
C ARG A 109 15.06 4.08 31.27
N ALA A 110 14.01 4.89 31.34
CA ALA A 110 13.53 5.70 30.21
C ALA A 110 14.62 6.59 29.58
N ILE A 111 15.66 6.95 30.35
CA ILE A 111 16.81 7.71 29.84
C ILE A 111 17.68 6.90 28.87
N ASP A 112 17.73 5.58 29.03
CA ASP A 112 18.53 4.69 28.19
C ASP A 112 17.89 4.52 26.80
N VAL A 113 16.55 4.49 26.75
CA VAL A 113 15.78 4.60 25.50
C VAL A 113 16.11 5.90 24.76
N ILE A 114 16.13 7.03 25.47
CA ILE A 114 16.46 8.33 24.87
C ILE A 114 17.90 8.36 24.37
N GLN A 115 18.84 7.76 25.10
CA GLN A 115 20.24 7.67 24.69
C GLN A 115 20.39 6.80 23.44
N PHE A 116 19.74 5.64 23.40
CA PHE A 116 19.71 4.78 22.23
C PHE A 116 19.10 5.48 21.01
N GLU A 117 17.94 6.13 21.18
CA GLU A 117 17.25 6.86 20.11
C GLU A 117 18.09 7.99 19.51
N ARG A 118 18.97 8.61 20.33
CA ARG A 118 19.93 9.63 19.89
C ARG A 118 21.16 9.04 19.21
N ALA A 119 21.62 7.86 19.65
CA ALA A 119 22.82 7.22 19.13
C ALA A 119 22.58 6.44 17.83
N ALA A 120 21.42 5.79 17.69
CA ALA A 120 21.05 5.04 16.50
C ALA A 120 20.54 6.00 15.40
N ASN A 121 21.33 6.15 14.34
CA ASN A 121 20.89 6.86 13.14
C ASN A 121 19.81 6.05 12.38
N ALA A 122 19.22 6.63 11.33
CA ALA A 122 18.16 5.98 10.57
C ALA A 122 18.61 4.64 9.96
N SER A 123 19.81 4.58 9.35
CA SER A 123 20.37 3.38 8.75
C SER A 123 20.52 2.23 9.77
N VAL A 124 20.99 2.52 10.98
CA VAL A 124 21.09 1.53 12.07
C VAL A 124 19.72 0.98 12.44
N LYS A 125 18.71 1.86 12.58
CA LYS A 125 17.33 1.44 12.90
C LYS A 125 16.76 0.51 11.82
N TRP A 126 17.01 0.81 10.54
CA TRP A 126 16.59 -0.07 9.44
C TRP A 126 17.36 -1.39 9.40
N SER A 127 18.65 -1.38 9.75
CA SER A 127 19.46 -2.60 9.87
C SER A 127 18.94 -3.53 10.98
N LEU A 128 18.48 -2.97 12.11
CA LEU A 128 17.82 -3.73 13.17
C LEU A 128 16.48 -4.33 12.73
N LEU A 129 15.71 -3.62 11.89
CA LEU A 129 14.48 -4.17 11.30
C LEU A 129 14.80 -5.33 10.36
N LEU A 130 15.87 -5.24 9.56
CA LEU A 130 16.34 -6.33 8.70
C LEU A 130 16.75 -7.53 9.54
N ALA A 131 17.56 -7.34 10.58
CA ALA A 131 17.98 -8.41 11.50
C ALA A 131 16.78 -9.11 12.15
N ARG A 132 15.79 -8.35 12.63
CA ARG A 132 14.55 -8.91 13.19
C ARG A 132 13.78 -9.74 12.16
N SER A 133 13.68 -9.26 10.92
CA SER A 133 13.04 -10.01 9.83
C SER A 133 13.81 -11.29 9.50
N TRP A 134 15.13 -11.20 9.40
CA TRP A 134 16.03 -12.32 9.11
C TRP A 134 15.93 -13.42 10.17
N LEU A 135 16.16 -13.10 11.45
CA LEU A 135 16.12 -14.06 12.55
C LEU A 135 14.75 -14.74 12.69
N LYS A 136 13.67 -14.04 12.33
CA LYS A 136 12.31 -14.57 12.38
C LYS A 136 12.00 -15.51 11.21
N ASN A 137 12.42 -15.14 10.00
CA ASN A 137 11.90 -15.74 8.76
C ASN A 137 12.89 -16.66 8.05
N ILE A 138 14.19 -16.58 8.34
CA ILE A 138 15.23 -17.31 7.63
C ILE A 138 15.79 -18.47 8.46
N GLU A 139 16.00 -19.60 7.79
CA GLU A 139 16.72 -20.77 8.29
C GLU A 139 17.96 -21.01 7.42
N ILE A 140 19.09 -21.31 8.07
CA ILE A 140 20.33 -21.69 7.38
C ILE A 140 20.60 -23.15 7.73
N VAL A 141 20.53 -24.01 6.71
CA VAL A 141 20.72 -25.46 6.85
C VAL A 141 22.08 -25.83 6.27
N ARG A 142 22.87 -26.62 7.03
CA ARG A 142 24.10 -27.23 6.52
C ARG A 142 23.73 -28.53 5.81
N GLU A 143 24.06 -28.62 4.52
CA GLU A 143 23.92 -29.83 3.71
C GLU A 143 25.23 -30.62 3.75
N GLU A 144 25.14 -31.92 4.07
CA GLU A 144 26.26 -32.86 3.99
C GLU A 144 26.42 -33.36 2.54
N HIS A 145 27.67 -33.58 2.13
CA HIS A 145 28.00 -34.04 0.78
C HIS A 145 27.52 -35.49 0.59
N ALA A 146 26.36 -35.70 -0.03
CA ALA A 146 25.99 -37.04 -0.50
C ALA A 146 26.80 -37.35 -1.77
N GLU A 147 27.50 -38.49 -1.80
CA GLU A 147 28.15 -38.97 -3.02
C GLU A 147 27.10 -39.11 -4.15
N PRO A 148 27.38 -38.60 -5.36
CA PRO A 148 26.43 -38.73 -6.46
C PRO A 148 26.35 -40.19 -6.88
N ALA A 149 25.19 -40.82 -6.69
CA ALA A 149 24.87 -42.08 -7.34
C ALA A 149 24.87 -41.89 -8.88
N PRO A 150 25.36 -42.86 -9.66
CA PRO A 150 25.48 -42.71 -11.11
C PRO A 150 24.09 -42.52 -11.77
N PRO A 151 24.00 -41.71 -12.85
CA PRO A 151 22.73 -41.34 -13.45
C PRO A 151 22.11 -42.54 -14.19
N GLU A 152 21.01 -43.09 -13.68
CA GLU A 152 20.13 -43.96 -14.48
C GLU A 152 19.41 -43.12 -15.55
N VAL A 153 19.79 -43.32 -16.81
CA VAL A 153 19.11 -42.77 -17.97
C VAL A 153 17.74 -43.44 -18.13
N ARG A 154 16.68 -42.84 -17.58
CA ARG A 154 15.30 -43.18 -17.97
C ARG A 154 14.84 -42.25 -19.08
N ARG A 155 14.86 -42.75 -20.32
CA ARG A 155 14.22 -42.13 -21.48
C ARG A 155 12.71 -42.12 -21.28
N GLY A 156 12.10 -40.94 -21.37
CA GLY A 156 10.66 -40.78 -21.51
C GLY A 156 9.94 -40.14 -20.33
N SER A 157 10.13 -38.84 -20.12
CA SER A 157 9.03 -37.98 -19.67
C SER A 157 9.20 -36.60 -20.30
N SER A 158 8.09 -36.05 -20.81
CA SER A 158 8.02 -34.72 -21.39
C SER A 158 8.45 -33.67 -20.36
N GLY A 159 9.31 -32.75 -20.80
CA GLY A 159 9.94 -31.75 -19.94
C GLY A 159 8.94 -30.84 -19.23
N ILE A 160 8.87 -31.01 -17.91
CA ILE A 160 8.36 -30.00 -16.97
C ILE A 160 9.60 -29.24 -16.49
N ALA A 161 9.68 -27.94 -16.81
CA ALA A 161 10.75 -27.07 -16.30
C ALA A 161 10.75 -27.07 -14.75
N PRO A 162 11.89 -26.86 -14.08
CA PRO A 162 11.93 -26.83 -12.63
C PRO A 162 11.00 -25.71 -12.11
N GLY A 163 9.95 -26.08 -11.37
CA GLY A 163 9.00 -25.10 -10.83
C GLY A 163 9.67 -24.16 -9.82
N TRP A 164 9.18 -22.93 -9.73
CA TRP A 164 9.62 -21.85 -8.83
C TRP A 164 9.87 -22.28 -7.37
N LEU A 165 9.29 -23.38 -6.90
CA LEU A 165 9.53 -23.88 -5.56
C LEU A 165 10.87 -24.58 -5.35
N ALA A 166 11.53 -25.04 -6.42
CA ALA A 166 12.95 -25.38 -6.37
C ALA A 166 13.80 -24.16 -5.93
N SER A 167 13.26 -22.94 -6.06
CA SER A 167 13.86 -21.70 -5.57
C SER A 167 13.61 -21.41 -4.09
N LEU A 168 12.79 -22.23 -3.39
CA LEU A 168 12.53 -22.05 -1.96
C LEU A 168 13.74 -22.32 -1.06
N ALA A 169 14.77 -22.91 -1.65
CA ALA A 169 16.06 -23.18 -1.06
C ALA A 169 17.11 -22.52 -1.96
N SER A 170 17.67 -21.39 -1.54
CA SER A 170 18.83 -20.82 -2.24
C SER A 170 20.09 -21.45 -1.65
N LYS A 171 20.77 -22.28 -2.43
CA LYS A 171 22.07 -22.84 -2.05
C LYS A 171 23.13 -21.76 -2.12
N ILE A 172 23.83 -21.52 -1.03
CA ILE A 172 25.07 -20.74 -1.02
C ILE A 172 26.23 -21.73 -0.91
N SER A 173 27.01 -21.82 -1.99
CA SER A 173 28.28 -22.52 -1.95
C SER A 173 29.31 -21.57 -1.31
N LEU A 174 29.68 -21.84 -0.06
CA LEU A 174 30.85 -21.22 0.55
C LEU A 174 32.05 -22.11 0.22
N HIS A 175 32.75 -21.81 -0.86
CA HIS A 175 34.02 -22.47 -1.15
C HIS A 175 35.07 -21.92 -0.19
N ASP A 176 35.55 -22.77 0.72
CA ASP A 176 36.66 -22.45 1.62
C ASP A 176 37.96 -22.37 0.79
N GLN A 177 38.26 -21.19 0.23
CA GLN A 177 39.52 -20.93 -0.48
C GLN A 177 40.66 -20.54 0.47
N HIS A 178 40.68 -21.04 1.71
CA HIS A 178 41.87 -20.91 2.54
C HIS A 178 42.96 -21.90 2.09
N LYS A 179 43.76 -21.50 1.10
CA LYS A 179 45.11 -22.05 0.85
C LYS A 179 46.07 -21.62 1.98
N HIS A 180 45.86 -22.10 3.20
CA HIS A 180 46.86 -21.98 4.26
C HIS A 180 47.02 -23.29 5.03
N GLY A 181 48.09 -24.03 4.69
CA GLY A 181 48.81 -24.96 5.57
C GLY A 181 48.16 -26.31 5.87
N ASN A 182 48.76 -27.39 5.33
CA ASN A 182 48.80 -28.79 5.82
C ASN A 182 47.63 -29.35 6.66
N ARG A 183 46.38 -28.97 6.38
CA ARG A 183 45.19 -29.65 6.91
C ARG A 183 44.54 -30.44 5.77
N PRO A 184 44.19 -31.73 5.95
CA PRO A 184 43.46 -32.46 4.92
C PRO A 184 42.18 -31.68 4.55
N PRO A 185 41.80 -31.63 3.26
CA PRO A 185 40.62 -30.86 2.84
C PRO A 185 39.39 -31.45 3.53
N SER A 186 38.80 -30.68 4.44
CA SER A 186 37.45 -30.96 4.93
C SER A 186 36.51 -31.07 3.72
N PRO A 187 35.55 -32.00 3.68
CA PRO A 187 34.56 -32.01 2.60
C PRO A 187 33.88 -30.63 2.53
N PRO A 188 33.66 -30.07 1.33
CA PRO A 188 33.04 -28.76 1.20
C PRO A 188 31.64 -28.83 1.81
N HIS A 189 31.38 -28.00 2.82
CA HIS A 189 30.06 -27.88 3.41
C HIS A 189 29.24 -26.90 2.58
N PHE A 190 28.01 -27.28 2.23
CA PHE A 190 27.10 -26.40 1.53
C PHE A 190 26.09 -25.83 2.54
N TYR A 191 25.86 -24.52 2.49
CA TYR A 191 24.86 -23.89 3.34
C TYR A 191 23.68 -23.44 2.48
N THR A 192 22.49 -23.84 2.87
CA THR A 192 21.26 -23.50 2.14
C THR A 192 20.43 -22.56 2.98
N ILE A 193 20.11 -21.39 2.42
CA ILE A 193 19.16 -20.44 3.00
C ILE A 193 17.76 -20.83 2.58
N ARG A 194 16.86 -20.98 3.54
CA ARG A 194 15.46 -21.34 3.36
C ARG A 194 14.55 -20.37 4.11
N GLY A 195 13.35 -20.13 3.57
CA GLY A 195 12.29 -19.43 4.29
C GLY A 195 11.56 -20.37 5.24
N ARG A 196 11.39 -19.98 6.52
CA ARG A 196 10.72 -20.79 7.55
C ARG A 196 9.21 -20.95 7.32
N PHE A 197 8.58 -20.00 6.63
CA PHE A 197 7.12 -19.89 6.55
C PHE A 197 6.59 -19.97 5.12
N GLY A 198 7.19 -20.80 4.26
CA GLY A 198 6.79 -20.91 2.84
C GLY A 198 5.29 -21.16 2.63
N GLN A 199 4.69 -22.08 3.40
CA GLN A 199 3.24 -22.38 3.33
C GLN A 199 2.38 -21.14 3.64
N ARG A 200 2.76 -20.35 4.65
CA ARG A 200 2.05 -19.10 5.00
C ARG A 200 2.11 -18.09 3.86
N GLN A 201 3.26 -17.96 3.20
CA GLN A 201 3.42 -17.02 2.09
C GLN A 201 2.58 -17.44 0.89
N VAL A 202 2.56 -18.73 0.59
CA VAL A 202 1.69 -19.33 -0.43
C VAL A 202 0.22 -19.07 -0.15
N GLU A 203 -0.25 -19.32 1.08
CA GLU A 203 -1.63 -19.02 1.48
C GLU A 203 -1.96 -17.53 1.34
N GLY A 204 -1.01 -16.66 1.70
CA GLY A 204 -1.13 -15.21 1.50
C GLY A 204 -1.27 -14.83 0.02
N LEU A 205 -0.48 -15.44 -0.86
CA LEU A 205 -0.52 -15.21 -2.30
C LEU A 205 -1.83 -15.70 -2.92
N THR A 206 -2.26 -16.91 -2.55
CA THR A 206 -3.56 -17.46 -2.98
C THR A 206 -4.71 -16.59 -2.50
N HIS A 207 -4.65 -16.08 -1.26
CA HIS A 207 -5.66 -15.14 -0.75
C HIS A 207 -5.69 -13.85 -1.55
N PHE A 208 -4.52 -13.28 -1.84
CA PHE A 208 -4.35 -12.08 -2.64
C PHE A 208 -4.95 -12.25 -4.05
N ALA A 209 -4.55 -13.30 -4.76
CA ALA A 209 -5.04 -13.61 -6.11
C ALA A 209 -6.57 -13.84 -6.12
N ARG A 210 -7.11 -14.59 -5.15
CA ARG A 210 -8.56 -14.80 -5.01
C ARG A 210 -9.30 -13.49 -4.75
N LYS A 211 -8.74 -12.59 -3.93
CA LYS A 211 -9.35 -11.30 -3.62
C LYS A 211 -9.38 -10.36 -4.82
N LEU A 212 -8.35 -10.39 -5.65
CA LEU A 212 -8.30 -9.67 -6.92
C LEU A 212 -9.08 -10.37 -8.06
N GLN A 213 -9.78 -11.47 -7.77
CA GLN A 213 -10.50 -12.24 -8.77
C GLN A 213 -9.61 -12.62 -9.97
N TRP A 214 -8.39 -13.05 -9.69
CA TRP A 214 -7.40 -13.40 -10.72
C TRP A 214 -7.97 -14.43 -11.71
N PRO A 215 -7.83 -14.22 -13.04
CA PRO A 215 -8.29 -15.16 -14.05
C PRO A 215 -7.70 -16.57 -13.82
N GLY A 216 -8.54 -17.60 -13.90
CA GLY A 216 -8.07 -19.00 -13.75
C GLY A 216 -7.58 -19.36 -12.34
N ILE A 217 -8.03 -18.67 -11.28
CA ILE A 217 -7.57 -18.87 -9.90
C ILE A 217 -7.58 -20.33 -9.43
N ASP A 218 -8.58 -21.12 -9.80
CA ASP A 218 -8.69 -22.53 -9.36
C ASP A 218 -7.57 -23.39 -9.94
N ALA A 219 -7.17 -23.13 -11.18
CA ALA A 219 -6.04 -23.82 -11.81
C ALA A 219 -4.71 -23.38 -11.20
N TYR A 220 -4.59 -22.09 -10.90
CA TYR A 220 -3.43 -21.51 -10.22
C TYR A 220 -3.24 -22.06 -8.80
N GLU A 221 -4.30 -22.11 -7.99
CA GLU A 221 -4.25 -22.62 -6.61
C GLU A 221 -3.83 -24.09 -6.56
N ARG A 222 -4.31 -24.90 -7.51
CA ARG A 222 -3.91 -26.31 -7.64
C ARG A 222 -2.43 -26.44 -8.00
N ARG A 223 -1.95 -25.67 -8.99
CA ARG A 223 -0.52 -25.66 -9.39
C ARG A 223 0.39 -25.32 -8.21
N ILE A 224 0.05 -24.27 -7.45
CA ILE A 224 0.85 -23.87 -6.29
C ILE A 224 0.79 -24.93 -5.19
N SER A 225 -0.40 -25.41 -4.84
CA SER A 225 -0.57 -26.38 -3.75
C SER A 225 0.15 -27.71 -4.03
N GLU A 226 0.06 -28.21 -5.26
CA GLU A 226 0.76 -29.42 -5.69
C GLU A 226 2.27 -29.26 -5.66
N SER A 227 2.76 -28.07 -6.04
CA SER A 227 4.18 -27.79 -6.03
C SER A 227 4.70 -27.72 -4.58
N VAL A 228 3.97 -27.11 -3.63
CA VAL A 228 4.41 -26.97 -2.22
C VAL A 228 4.47 -28.32 -1.51
N ARG A 229 3.49 -29.20 -1.76
CA ARG A 229 3.47 -30.57 -1.23
C ARG A 229 4.68 -31.39 -1.66
N LYS A 230 5.18 -31.17 -2.89
CA LYS A 230 6.39 -31.84 -3.39
C LYS A 230 7.68 -31.36 -2.69
N MET A 231 7.69 -30.18 -2.08
CA MET A 231 8.86 -29.55 -1.45
C MET A 231 9.01 -29.89 0.05
N THR A 232 7.90 -30.15 0.75
CA THR A 232 7.91 -30.54 2.19
C THR A 232 8.25 -32.01 2.42
N ALA A 233 8.41 -32.80 1.35
CA ALA A 233 8.90 -34.17 1.44
C ALA A 233 10.40 -34.16 1.76
N PRO A 234 10.91 -35.11 2.58
CA PRO A 234 12.33 -35.17 2.93
C PRO A 234 13.21 -35.26 1.66
N SER A 235 14.33 -34.53 1.68
CA SER A 235 15.25 -34.34 0.54
C SER A 235 15.79 -35.65 -0.06
N SER A 236 15.66 -36.76 0.67
CA SER A 236 16.00 -38.14 0.25
C SER A 236 15.04 -38.75 -0.78
N LEU A 237 13.92 -38.08 -1.09
CA LEU A 237 12.91 -38.53 -2.07
C LEU A 237 12.80 -37.62 -3.29
N MET A 238 13.62 -36.57 -3.39
CA MET A 238 13.60 -35.66 -4.54
C MET A 238 14.50 -36.20 -5.66
N PRO A 239 14.00 -36.35 -6.90
CA PRO A 239 14.86 -36.71 -8.02
C PRO A 239 15.88 -35.58 -8.30
N PRO A 240 17.11 -35.91 -8.74
CA PRO A 240 18.08 -34.91 -9.16
C PRO A 240 17.48 -34.05 -10.26
N THR A 241 17.59 -32.74 -10.12
CA THR A 241 17.02 -31.75 -11.04
C THR A 241 17.86 -31.74 -12.33
N PRO A 242 17.33 -32.15 -13.50
CA PRO A 242 18.03 -31.93 -14.75
C PRO A 242 17.89 -30.47 -15.17
N THR A 243 19.00 -29.83 -15.52
CA THR A 243 19.03 -28.53 -16.22
C THR A 243 18.39 -28.70 -17.60
N PRO A 244 17.30 -27.97 -17.94
CA PRO A 244 16.74 -28.03 -19.27
C PRO A 244 17.56 -27.14 -20.21
N VAL A 245 18.24 -27.74 -21.19
CA VAL A 245 18.77 -27.02 -22.36
C VAL A 245 17.60 -26.76 -23.30
N LYS A 246 16.83 -25.69 -23.08
CA LYS A 246 15.94 -25.12 -24.10
C LYS A 246 16.59 -23.84 -24.59
N LYS A 247 16.94 -23.80 -25.89
CA LYS A 247 17.28 -22.55 -26.59
C LYS A 247 16.01 -21.69 -26.64
N ALA A 248 15.85 -20.81 -25.65
CA ALA A 248 14.91 -19.69 -25.73
C ALA A 248 15.52 -18.64 -26.68
N PRO A 249 14.70 -17.94 -27.48
CA PRO A 249 15.18 -16.89 -28.36
C PRO A 249 15.81 -15.75 -27.55
N GLU A 250 16.95 -15.25 -28.02
CA GLU A 250 17.71 -14.10 -27.52
C GLU A 250 16.83 -12.85 -27.38
N ARG A 251 16.18 -12.62 -26.23
CA ARG A 251 15.64 -11.29 -25.87
C ARG A 251 15.72 -11.01 -24.37
N ASP A 252 16.47 -9.95 -24.11
CA ASP A 252 16.45 -8.99 -22.99
C ASP A 252 16.97 -9.43 -21.61
N SER A 253 18.02 -8.71 -21.21
CA SER A 253 18.83 -8.84 -19.99
C SER A 253 18.00 -8.68 -18.70
N TYR A 254 18.24 -9.60 -17.76
CA TYR A 254 17.30 -10.05 -16.73
C TYR A 254 17.56 -9.49 -15.31
N PHE A 255 18.28 -8.38 -15.12
CA PHE A 255 18.65 -7.94 -13.76
C PHE A 255 18.38 -6.49 -13.37
N GLY A 256 17.37 -5.84 -13.97
CA GLY A 256 17.01 -4.46 -13.59
C GLY A 256 15.78 -4.33 -12.70
N ALA A 257 15.90 -3.47 -11.69
CA ALA A 257 14.81 -2.73 -11.12
C ALA A 257 15.09 -1.24 -11.35
N TRP A 258 14.03 -0.49 -11.66
CA TRP A 258 14.13 0.90 -12.05
C TRP A 258 13.17 1.75 -11.23
N ASP A 259 13.63 2.94 -10.89
CA ASP A 259 12.77 4.01 -10.42
C ASP A 259 12.14 4.69 -11.64
N VAL A 260 10.82 4.76 -11.64
CA VAL A 260 10.01 5.44 -12.67
C VAL A 260 9.29 6.64 -12.06
N THR A 261 9.85 7.21 -10.99
CA THR A 261 9.26 8.28 -10.21
C THR A 261 9.34 9.63 -10.92
N CYS A 262 10.42 9.87 -11.67
CA CYS A 262 10.63 11.13 -12.38
C CYS A 262 10.65 10.91 -13.89
N GLN A 263 9.88 11.71 -14.62
CA GLN A 263 9.88 11.76 -16.09
C GLN A 263 11.21 12.31 -16.65
N ARG A 264 11.95 13.08 -15.85
CA ARG A 264 13.30 13.59 -16.18
C ARG A 264 14.30 13.15 -15.11
N GLY A 265 15.41 12.54 -15.50
CA GLY A 265 16.49 12.07 -14.62
C GLY A 265 17.22 13.14 -13.77
N HIS A 266 16.59 14.26 -13.42
CA HIS A 266 17.16 15.25 -12.52
C HIS A 266 16.92 14.87 -11.05
N HIS A 267 18.03 14.58 -10.33
CA HIS A 267 18.02 14.23 -8.90
C HIS A 267 17.26 15.21 -7.98
N LYS A 268 17.11 16.49 -8.38
CA LYS A 268 16.36 17.48 -7.60
C LYS A 268 14.85 17.19 -7.56
N GLU A 269 14.27 16.66 -8.62
CA GLU A 269 12.84 16.36 -8.70
C GLU A 269 12.47 15.10 -7.90
N ARG A 270 13.39 14.12 -7.79
CA ARG A 270 13.21 12.89 -6.98
C ARG A 270 13.01 13.18 -5.49
N ALA A 271 13.68 14.20 -4.95
CA ALA A 271 13.51 14.61 -3.56
C ALA A 271 12.13 15.26 -3.30
N HIS A 272 11.46 15.69 -4.38
CA HIS A 272 10.15 16.32 -4.38
C HIS A 272 9.05 15.40 -4.94
N ALA A 273 9.30 14.11 -5.09
CA ALA A 273 8.28 13.16 -5.49
C ALA A 273 7.43 12.71 -4.30
N ARG A 274 6.11 12.75 -4.46
CA ARG A 274 5.15 12.39 -3.40
C ARG A 274 5.16 10.89 -3.08
N ARG A 275 5.32 10.05 -4.11
CA ARG A 275 5.36 8.58 -4.04
C ARG A 275 6.47 8.10 -4.95
N ARG A 276 7.23 7.10 -4.50
CA ARG A 276 8.18 6.43 -5.39
C ARG A 276 7.46 5.38 -6.23
N ARG A 277 7.80 5.35 -7.51
CA ARG A 277 7.23 4.46 -8.50
C ARG A 277 8.32 3.51 -8.99
N MET A 278 8.00 2.22 -9.08
CA MET A 278 8.97 1.18 -9.43
C MET A 278 8.53 0.37 -10.64
N ALA A 279 9.51 0.08 -11.49
CA ALA A 279 9.43 -0.92 -12.53
C ALA A 279 10.46 -2.03 -12.29
N ALA A 280 10.16 -3.25 -12.73
CA ALA A 280 11.07 -4.38 -12.61
C ALA A 280 10.90 -5.36 -13.77
N ALA A 281 11.99 -6.02 -14.14
CA ALA A 281 11.93 -7.18 -15.02
C ALA A 281 11.46 -8.40 -14.23
N LEU A 282 10.40 -9.05 -14.70
CA LEU A 282 9.80 -10.25 -14.13
C LEU A 282 10.32 -11.50 -14.83
N HIS A 283 10.50 -12.58 -14.06
CA HIS A 283 10.90 -13.88 -14.59
C HIS A 283 10.46 -15.04 -13.68
N GLU A 284 10.28 -16.22 -14.26
CA GLU A 284 9.81 -17.42 -13.54
C GLU A 284 10.78 -17.88 -12.42
N SER A 285 12.05 -17.50 -12.48
CA SER A 285 13.08 -17.76 -11.44
C SER A 285 13.44 -16.54 -10.56
N GLY A 286 12.61 -15.49 -10.66
CA GLY A 286 12.79 -14.13 -10.14
C GLY A 286 13.27 -14.01 -8.69
N TRP A 287 14.08 -12.98 -8.42
CA TRP A 287 14.48 -12.61 -7.06
C TRP A 287 13.34 -11.92 -6.28
N LEU A 288 12.35 -11.34 -6.98
CA LEU A 288 11.16 -10.73 -6.38
C LEU A 288 10.28 -11.78 -5.70
N SER A 289 9.96 -12.87 -6.40
CA SER A 289 9.28 -14.04 -5.80
C SER A 289 10.02 -14.55 -4.56
N LYS A 290 11.34 -14.71 -4.63
CA LYS A 290 12.14 -15.18 -3.48
C LYS A 290 12.05 -14.24 -2.28
N SER A 291 12.03 -12.92 -2.53
CA SER A 291 11.86 -11.89 -1.49
C SER A 291 10.58 -12.07 -0.69
N TYR A 292 9.47 -12.31 -1.39
CA TYR A 292 8.18 -12.59 -0.77
C TYR A 292 8.21 -13.92 -0.01
N VAL A 293 8.63 -15.00 -0.66
CA VAL A 293 8.49 -16.34 -0.07
C VAL A 293 9.41 -16.55 1.13
N PHE A 294 10.60 -15.93 1.13
CA PHE A 294 11.53 -16.03 2.26
C PHE A 294 11.11 -15.12 3.42
N GLY A 295 10.10 -14.26 3.21
CA GLY A 295 9.62 -13.35 4.23
C GLY A 295 10.55 -12.17 4.49
N LEU A 296 11.53 -11.89 3.61
CA LEU A 296 12.40 -10.72 3.72
C LEU A 296 11.72 -9.48 3.15
N MET A 297 10.61 -9.12 3.76
CA MET A 297 9.82 -7.95 3.42
C MET A 297 10.03 -6.85 4.46
N MET A 298 10.60 -5.73 4.03
CA MET A 298 10.79 -4.56 4.89
C MET A 298 9.53 -3.69 4.93
N PRO A 299 9.28 -2.94 6.03
CA PRO A 299 8.15 -2.01 6.10
C PRO A 299 8.11 -1.02 4.93
N GLY A 300 6.91 -0.79 4.38
CA GLY A 300 6.65 0.13 3.27
C GLY A 300 5.87 -0.53 2.13
N ASP A 301 5.88 0.12 0.97
CA ASP A 301 5.06 -0.27 -0.19
C ASP A 301 5.61 -1.47 -0.96
N ALA A 302 6.79 -1.99 -0.62
CA ALA A 302 7.42 -3.10 -1.34
C ALA A 302 6.60 -4.40 -1.32
N VAL A 303 5.78 -4.61 -0.28
CA VAL A 303 4.96 -5.83 -0.16
C VAL A 303 3.94 -5.95 -1.30
N SER A 304 3.29 -4.86 -1.71
CA SER A 304 2.32 -4.90 -2.81
C SER A 304 2.99 -5.23 -4.15
N HIS A 305 4.19 -4.71 -4.36
CA HIS A 305 5.03 -4.98 -5.52
C HIS A 305 5.49 -6.44 -5.54
N PHE A 306 5.99 -6.96 -4.41
CA PHE A 306 6.38 -8.36 -4.29
C PHE A 306 5.22 -9.32 -4.51
N LEU A 307 4.03 -9.03 -3.96
CA LEU A 307 2.84 -9.86 -4.16
C LEU A 307 2.45 -9.97 -5.63
N MET A 308 2.35 -8.83 -6.34
CA MET A 308 1.96 -8.84 -7.75
C MET A 308 3.06 -9.42 -8.64
N ALA A 309 4.32 -9.07 -8.40
CA ALA A 309 5.44 -9.68 -9.11
C ALA A 309 5.44 -11.20 -8.93
N THR A 310 5.28 -11.68 -7.69
CA THR A 310 5.19 -13.12 -7.40
C THR A 310 4.00 -13.75 -8.11
N LEU A 311 2.84 -13.10 -8.15
CA LEU A 311 1.66 -13.62 -8.84
C LEU A 311 1.95 -13.82 -10.34
N LEU A 312 2.49 -12.79 -10.99
CA LEU A 312 2.82 -12.77 -12.42
C LEU A 312 3.94 -13.75 -12.78
N GLU A 313 5.03 -13.79 -12.00
CA GLU A 313 6.15 -14.73 -12.20
C GLU A 313 5.71 -16.20 -12.08
N ASN A 314 4.59 -16.45 -11.39
CA ASN A 314 4.01 -17.77 -11.20
C ASN A 314 2.89 -18.12 -12.19
N ASP A 315 2.54 -17.19 -13.08
CA ASP A 315 1.53 -17.40 -14.11
C ASP A 315 2.13 -17.15 -15.48
N SER A 316 2.82 -18.16 -16.01
CA SER A 316 3.55 -18.07 -17.28
C SER A 316 2.67 -17.64 -18.46
N GLU A 317 1.38 -17.99 -18.44
CA GLU A 317 0.42 -17.50 -19.43
C GLU A 317 0.24 -15.98 -19.32
N ALA A 318 -0.01 -15.47 -18.11
CA ALA A 318 -0.14 -14.03 -17.87
C ALA A 318 1.14 -13.28 -18.26
N LEU A 319 2.30 -13.78 -17.84
CA LEU A 319 3.60 -13.19 -18.16
C LEU A 319 3.86 -13.13 -19.67
N SER A 320 3.51 -14.18 -20.41
CA SER A 320 3.69 -14.25 -21.87
C SER A 320 2.80 -13.26 -22.64
N ARG A 321 1.61 -12.93 -22.11
CA ARG A 321 0.64 -12.03 -22.73
C ARG A 321 0.88 -10.56 -22.37
N ILE A 322 1.18 -10.30 -21.10
CA ILE A 322 1.33 -8.95 -20.55
C ILE A 322 2.74 -8.38 -20.80
N GLY A 323 3.74 -9.26 -20.84
CA GLY A 323 5.15 -8.91 -20.97
C GLY A 323 5.91 -8.94 -19.65
N SER A 324 7.23 -9.14 -19.74
CA SER A 324 8.14 -9.29 -18.60
C SER A 324 8.55 -7.97 -17.94
N PHE A 325 8.44 -6.83 -18.61
CA PHE A 325 8.78 -5.54 -18.02
C PHE A 325 7.58 -4.93 -17.29
N ALA A 326 7.57 -5.02 -15.96
CA ALA A 326 6.44 -4.64 -15.12
C ALA A 326 6.60 -3.27 -14.46
N ASN A 327 5.67 -2.35 -14.75
CA ASN A 327 5.53 -1.10 -13.99
C ASN A 327 4.57 -1.32 -12.80
N LEU A 328 5.13 -1.77 -11.67
CA LEU A 328 4.38 -2.17 -10.47
C LEU A 328 3.66 -1.01 -9.76
N SER A 329 3.89 0.23 -10.21
CA SER A 329 3.19 1.42 -9.72
C SER A 329 2.08 1.93 -10.65
N SER A 330 1.88 1.28 -11.79
CA SER A 330 0.82 1.59 -12.74
C SER A 330 -0.22 0.47 -12.83
N GLY A 331 -0.74 0.14 -14.02
CA GLY A 331 -1.66 -0.96 -14.22
C GLY A 331 -1.46 -1.68 -15.55
N PHE A 332 -2.24 -2.73 -15.75
CA PHE A 332 -2.20 -3.58 -16.93
C PHE A 332 -3.57 -4.19 -17.23
N VAL A 333 -3.75 -4.66 -18.46
CA VAL A 333 -4.94 -5.41 -18.90
C VAL A 333 -4.57 -6.86 -19.10
N TYR A 334 -5.42 -7.76 -18.59
CA TYR A 334 -5.28 -9.21 -18.73
C TYR A 334 -6.66 -9.88 -18.62
N HIS A 335 -7.01 -10.75 -19.58
CA HIS A 335 -8.25 -11.52 -19.59
C HIS A 335 -9.51 -10.66 -19.35
N GLU A 336 -9.72 -9.65 -20.18
CA GLU A 336 -10.90 -8.73 -20.13
C GLU A 336 -11.09 -8.02 -18.78
N LYS A 337 -10.05 -7.99 -17.94
CA LYS A 337 -9.99 -7.24 -16.70
C LYS A 337 -8.81 -6.28 -16.75
N SER A 338 -8.90 -5.22 -15.96
CA SER A 338 -7.75 -4.36 -15.70
C SER A 338 -7.35 -4.40 -14.23
N PHE A 339 -6.05 -4.32 -14.01
CA PHE A 339 -5.41 -4.39 -12.70
C PHE A 339 -4.58 -3.14 -12.50
N TRP A 340 -4.79 -2.45 -11.38
CA TRP A 340 -4.17 -1.16 -11.11
C TRP A 340 -3.55 -1.14 -9.72
N SER A 341 -2.33 -0.65 -9.62
CA SER A 341 -1.76 -0.26 -8.35
C SER A 341 -2.58 0.88 -7.73
N THR A 342 -2.73 0.87 -6.41
CA THR A 342 -3.31 1.99 -5.65
C THR A 342 -2.47 3.27 -5.75
N SER A 343 -1.25 3.19 -6.29
CA SER A 343 -0.43 4.34 -6.68
C SER A 343 -0.91 5.01 -7.97
N CYS A 344 -1.67 4.33 -8.82
CA CYS A 344 -2.25 4.89 -10.04
C CYS A 344 -3.62 5.54 -9.77
N ILE A 345 -3.84 6.74 -10.32
CA ILE A 345 -5.12 7.46 -10.15
C ILE A 345 -6.29 6.71 -10.80
N VAL A 346 -6.08 6.07 -11.95
CA VAL A 346 -7.11 5.26 -12.63
C VAL A 346 -7.62 4.19 -11.67
N GLY A 347 -6.71 3.43 -11.07
CA GLY A 347 -7.06 2.45 -10.04
C GLY A 347 -7.87 3.07 -8.92
N ARG A 348 -7.40 4.17 -8.31
CA ARG A 348 -8.10 4.82 -7.19
C ARG A 348 -9.48 5.35 -7.55
N VAL A 349 -9.71 5.78 -8.79
CA VAL A 349 -11.02 6.20 -9.28
C VAL A 349 -11.93 4.99 -9.52
N LEU A 350 -11.44 3.99 -10.26
CA LEU A 350 -12.21 2.79 -10.60
C LEU A 350 -12.47 1.85 -9.42
N ALA A 351 -11.68 1.93 -8.33
CA ALA A 351 -11.93 1.19 -7.09
C ALA A 351 -13.33 1.47 -6.48
N ALA A 352 -13.99 2.55 -6.90
CA ALA A 352 -15.37 2.85 -6.54
C ALA A 352 -16.41 2.18 -7.44
N GLY A 353 -16.02 1.43 -8.47
CA GLY A 353 -16.92 0.75 -9.39
C GLY A 353 -17.53 -0.50 -8.79
N LYS A 354 -18.74 -0.84 -9.25
CA LYS A 354 -19.34 -2.14 -8.94
C LYS A 354 -18.45 -3.26 -9.48
N GLY A 355 -18.35 -4.36 -8.73
CA GLY A 355 -17.50 -5.50 -9.13
C GLY A 355 -16.00 -5.30 -8.89
N SER A 356 -15.55 -4.09 -8.60
CA SER A 356 -14.13 -3.82 -8.31
C SER A 356 -13.72 -4.42 -6.96
N ALA A 357 -12.49 -4.91 -6.89
CA ALA A 357 -11.92 -5.46 -5.67
C ALA A 357 -10.54 -4.87 -5.39
N GLU A 358 -10.25 -4.61 -4.13
CA GLU A 358 -8.96 -4.10 -3.67
C GLU A 358 -8.33 -5.09 -2.70
N CYS A 359 -7.05 -5.39 -2.89
CA CYS A 359 -6.26 -6.19 -1.95
C CYS A 359 -4.82 -5.72 -1.95
N MET A 360 -4.25 -5.49 -0.75
CA MET A 360 -2.81 -5.25 -0.55
C MET A 360 -2.18 -4.26 -1.54
N GLY A 361 -2.83 -3.14 -1.81
CA GLY A 361 -2.30 -2.09 -2.67
C GLY A 361 -2.56 -2.27 -4.18
N TRP A 362 -3.33 -3.28 -4.58
CA TRP A 362 -3.78 -3.51 -5.96
C TRP A 362 -5.29 -3.55 -6.07
N ILE A 363 -5.81 -3.17 -7.23
CA ILE A 363 -7.23 -3.05 -7.55
C ILE A 363 -7.48 -3.84 -8.83
N SER A 364 -8.49 -4.70 -8.85
CA SER A 364 -9.00 -5.37 -10.04
C SER A 364 -10.37 -4.82 -10.41
N THR A 365 -10.65 -4.65 -11.70
CA THR A 365 -11.95 -4.19 -12.19
C THR A 365 -12.26 -4.79 -13.56
N ASP A 366 -13.54 -4.93 -13.87
CA ASP A 366 -14.04 -5.40 -15.18
C ASP A 366 -14.04 -4.26 -16.22
N ILE A 367 -13.67 -3.05 -15.81
CA ILE A 367 -13.57 -1.88 -16.69
C ILE A 367 -12.20 -1.91 -17.37
N VAL A 368 -12.17 -2.09 -18.69
CA VAL A 368 -10.96 -2.11 -19.51
C VAL A 368 -10.91 -0.85 -20.38
N PRO A 369 -9.74 -0.21 -20.59
CA PRO A 369 -9.64 0.90 -21.51
C PRO A 369 -10.00 0.51 -22.96
N GLU A 370 -10.76 1.35 -23.66
CA GLU A 370 -11.18 1.08 -25.04
C GLU A 370 -9.98 0.99 -26.00
N GLY A 371 -10.01 -0.02 -26.89
CA GLY A 371 -8.99 -0.21 -27.91
C GLY A 371 -7.63 -0.68 -27.39
N VAL A 372 -7.52 -1.03 -26.11
CA VAL A 372 -6.27 -1.51 -25.50
C VAL A 372 -6.30 -3.03 -25.35
N ASN A 373 -5.28 -3.69 -25.90
CA ASN A 373 -5.07 -5.13 -25.75
C ASN A 373 -4.40 -5.46 -24.39
N GLU A 374 -4.13 -6.74 -24.14
CA GLU A 374 -3.37 -7.18 -22.96
C GLU A 374 -1.97 -6.53 -22.92
N GLY A 375 -1.53 -6.10 -21.74
CA GLY A 375 -0.26 -5.40 -21.57
C GLY A 375 -0.25 -4.33 -20.48
N TRP A 376 0.95 -3.85 -20.15
CA TRP A 376 1.18 -2.76 -19.21
C TRP A 376 0.77 -1.40 -19.78
N ILE A 377 0.20 -0.57 -18.92
CA ILE A 377 -0.29 0.78 -19.25
C ILE A 377 0.30 1.76 -18.25
N ASN A 378 0.91 2.84 -18.73
CA ASN A 378 1.33 3.95 -17.89
C ASN A 378 0.42 5.16 -18.08
N ILE A 379 0.05 5.83 -17.00
CA ILE A 379 -0.87 6.98 -17.05
C ILE A 379 -0.12 8.27 -16.79
N ASP A 380 -0.33 9.24 -17.65
CA ASP A 380 0.20 10.59 -17.49
C ASP A 380 -0.70 11.42 -16.57
N VAL A 381 -0.09 12.00 -15.52
CA VAL A 381 -0.77 12.79 -14.48
C VAL A 381 0.17 13.81 -13.89
N HIS A 382 -0.39 14.91 -13.40
CA HIS A 382 0.34 15.95 -12.67
C HIS A 382 0.24 15.75 -11.16
N ASP A 383 1.29 16.13 -10.43
CA ASP A 383 1.23 16.27 -8.98
C ASP A 383 0.47 17.54 -8.57
N VAL A 384 -0.22 17.51 -7.44
CA VAL A 384 -0.94 18.67 -6.90
C VAL A 384 0.05 19.66 -6.29
N ALA A 385 0.13 20.88 -6.81
CA ALA A 385 1.08 21.90 -6.37
C ALA A 385 1.07 22.15 -4.84
N ALA A 386 -0.11 22.16 -4.22
CA ALA A 386 -0.26 22.32 -2.77
C ALA A 386 0.35 21.15 -1.97
N ASP A 387 0.29 19.93 -2.50
CA ASP A 387 0.89 18.74 -1.90
C ASP A 387 2.42 18.77 -2.07
N ILE A 388 2.91 19.14 -3.26
CA ILE A 388 4.36 19.33 -3.52
C ILE A 388 4.96 20.35 -2.55
N ALA A 389 4.26 21.46 -2.31
CA ALA A 389 4.70 22.50 -1.39
C ALA A 389 4.84 22.03 0.07
N GLN A 390 4.29 20.86 0.43
CA GLN A 390 4.45 20.24 1.75
C GLN A 390 5.57 19.18 1.79
N LEU A 391 6.13 18.78 0.65
CA LEU A 391 7.23 17.82 0.60
C LEU A 391 8.51 18.43 1.20
N GLY A 392 9.32 17.59 1.84
CA GLY A 392 10.50 18.02 2.62
C GLY A 392 10.19 18.70 3.96
N LYS A 393 8.93 19.05 4.24
CA LYS A 393 8.51 19.53 5.56
C LYS A 393 8.14 18.35 6.47
N LYS A 394 8.12 18.57 7.79
CA LYS A 394 7.62 17.55 8.72
C LYS A 394 6.18 17.20 8.36
N ALA A 395 5.95 15.91 8.10
CA ALA A 395 4.61 15.42 7.76
C ALA A 395 3.60 15.85 8.80
N ARG A 396 2.40 16.18 8.35
CA ARG A 396 1.31 16.71 9.19
C ARG A 396 1.00 15.80 10.39
N LEU A 397 1.14 14.48 10.24
CA LEU A 397 0.99 13.47 11.29
C LEU A 397 1.84 13.76 12.54
N TRP A 398 3.03 14.35 12.39
CA TRP A 398 3.92 14.70 13.49
C TRP A 398 3.49 15.99 14.22
N GLY A 399 2.59 16.76 13.63
CA GLY A 399 2.00 17.97 14.22
C GLY A 399 0.86 17.67 15.19
N LYS A 400 1.09 16.83 16.21
CA LYS A 400 0.05 16.34 17.14
C LYS A 400 -0.92 17.44 17.62
N LYS A 401 -0.40 18.54 18.19
CA LYS A 401 -1.22 19.66 18.69
C LYS A 401 -2.09 20.31 17.60
N ARG A 402 -1.58 20.38 16.37
CA ARG A 402 -2.31 20.95 15.23
C ARG A 402 -3.44 20.03 14.81
N ILE A 403 -3.18 18.72 14.71
CA ILE A 403 -4.20 17.71 14.41
C ILE A 403 -5.28 17.73 15.49
N GLU A 404 -4.90 17.64 16.76
CA GLU A 404 -5.83 17.66 17.89
C GLU A 404 -6.75 18.89 17.88
N ARG A 405 -6.19 20.07 17.58
CA ARG A 405 -6.97 21.31 17.47
C ARG A 405 -7.91 21.30 16.26
N GLU A 406 -7.43 20.89 15.09
CA GLU A 406 -8.21 20.92 13.83
C GLU A 406 -9.24 19.77 13.74
N SER A 407 -9.16 18.76 14.61
CA SER A 407 -10.12 17.66 14.74
C SER A 407 -10.84 17.62 16.10
N SER A 408 -10.66 18.65 16.94
CA SER A 408 -11.20 18.72 18.30
C SER A 408 -12.71 18.56 18.31
N ILE A 409 -13.22 17.73 19.23
CA ILE A 409 -14.67 17.58 19.43
C ILE A 409 -15.30 18.94 19.81
N LEU A 410 -14.56 19.70 20.62
CA LEU A 410 -14.90 21.01 21.17
C LEU A 410 -14.61 22.17 20.20
N GLY A 411 -14.07 21.89 19.01
CA GLY A 411 -13.64 22.91 18.06
C GLY A 411 -12.58 23.83 18.67
N ASN A 412 -12.85 25.14 18.64
CA ASN A 412 -12.01 26.18 19.26
C ASN A 412 -12.47 26.62 20.66
N GLY A 413 -13.51 26.01 21.23
CA GLY A 413 -14.00 26.37 22.56
C GLY A 413 -13.10 25.85 23.68
N GLN A 414 -13.10 26.56 24.81
CA GLN A 414 -12.49 26.09 26.06
C GLN A 414 -13.52 25.27 26.84
N GLU A 415 -13.07 24.24 27.57
CA GLU A 415 -13.94 23.29 28.27
C GLU A 415 -14.96 23.97 29.21
N GLU A 416 -14.58 25.08 29.86
CA GLU A 416 -15.45 25.82 30.78
C GLU A 416 -16.48 26.74 30.09
N SER A 417 -16.30 27.02 28.80
CA SER A 417 -17.09 28.02 28.05
C SER A 417 -18.10 27.39 27.09
N ILE A 418 -18.01 26.08 26.87
CA ILE A 418 -18.80 25.38 25.87
C ILE A 418 -20.18 25.03 26.41
N SER A 419 -21.19 25.45 25.67
CA SER A 419 -22.58 25.10 25.94
C SER A 419 -23.05 23.98 25.02
N ALA A 420 -24.05 23.22 25.47
CA ALA A 420 -24.69 22.22 24.62
C ALA A 420 -25.37 22.83 23.38
N ALA A 421 -25.68 24.13 23.40
CA ALA A 421 -26.23 24.85 22.25
C ALA A 421 -25.17 25.14 21.16
N ASP A 422 -23.88 25.01 21.46
CA ASP A 422 -22.80 25.17 20.48
C ASP A 422 -22.64 23.98 19.54
N PHE A 423 -23.39 22.90 19.78
CA PHE A 423 -23.40 21.71 18.97
C PHE A 423 -24.69 21.56 18.18
N PHE A 424 -24.54 20.99 16.98
CA PHE A 424 -25.64 20.57 16.12
C PHE A 424 -25.32 19.20 15.52
N ILE A 425 -26.31 18.53 14.93
CA ILE A 425 -26.10 17.27 14.20
C ILE A 425 -26.11 17.60 12.71
N PRO A 426 -24.98 17.50 12.00
CA PRO A 426 -24.93 17.73 10.56
C PRO A 426 -25.85 16.74 9.82
N HIS A 427 -26.54 17.25 8.82
CA HIS A 427 -27.40 16.46 7.94
C HIS A 427 -27.23 16.94 6.50
N GLU A 428 -27.29 16.00 5.56
CA GLU A 428 -27.09 16.25 4.13
C GLU A 428 -28.36 16.79 3.45
N ASN A 429 -29.55 16.31 3.84
CA ASN A 429 -30.82 16.65 3.17
C ASN A 429 -31.44 17.96 3.68
N ASN A 430 -30.71 19.06 3.65
CA ASN A 430 -31.21 20.38 4.06
C ASN A 430 -31.67 21.24 2.87
N TYR A 431 -32.10 20.59 1.78
CA TYR A 431 -32.56 21.27 0.57
C TYR A 431 -33.98 21.84 0.76
N MET A 432 -34.24 23.03 0.21
CA MET A 432 -35.57 23.66 0.25
C MET A 432 -36.62 22.85 -0.52
N SER A 433 -36.21 22.22 -1.62
CA SER A 433 -36.99 21.28 -2.41
C SER A 433 -36.23 19.95 -2.52
N PRO A 434 -36.93 18.82 -2.71
CA PRO A 434 -36.27 17.54 -2.99
C PRO A 434 -35.27 17.69 -4.15
N PRO A 435 -34.00 17.29 -3.98
CA PRO A 435 -33.06 17.27 -5.11
C PRO A 435 -33.54 16.30 -6.19
N PRO A 436 -33.17 16.57 -7.46
CA PRO A 436 -33.56 15.74 -8.59
C PRO A 436 -32.89 14.36 -8.50
N GLY A 437 -33.55 13.34 -9.04
CA GLY A 437 -32.96 12.02 -9.21
C GLY A 437 -31.85 12.06 -10.26
N VAL A 438 -30.68 11.51 -9.93
CA VAL A 438 -29.53 11.47 -10.86
C VAL A 438 -29.15 10.02 -11.13
N ILE A 439 -29.16 9.66 -12.41
CA ILE A 439 -28.72 8.38 -12.93
C ILE A 439 -27.40 8.60 -13.66
N ILE A 440 -26.37 7.85 -13.28
CA ILE A 440 -25.04 7.90 -13.87
C ILE A 440 -24.68 6.47 -14.30
N GLU A 441 -24.30 6.34 -15.56
CA GLU A 441 -23.82 5.09 -16.13
C GLU A 441 -22.43 5.33 -16.71
N LEU A 442 -21.46 4.54 -16.27
CA LEU A 442 -20.13 4.52 -16.86
C LEU A 442 -20.22 3.96 -18.28
N GLN A 443 -19.61 4.65 -19.23
CA GLN A 443 -19.54 4.17 -20.61
C GLN A 443 -18.17 3.62 -20.97
N ALA A 444 -17.14 4.44 -20.79
CA ALA A 444 -15.82 4.13 -21.34
C ALA A 444 -14.71 4.72 -20.49
N LEU A 445 -13.60 3.99 -20.42
CA LEU A 445 -12.30 4.50 -20.07
C LEU A 445 -11.50 4.63 -21.36
N GLU A 446 -11.07 5.84 -21.69
CA GLU A 446 -10.33 6.13 -22.92
C GLU A 446 -8.91 6.54 -22.58
N LEU A 447 -7.96 6.03 -23.36
CA LEU A 447 -6.58 6.51 -23.35
C LEU A 447 -6.36 7.38 -24.59
N GLY A 448 -5.84 8.59 -24.39
CA GLY A 448 -5.46 9.46 -25.50
C GLY A 448 -4.17 9.00 -26.19
N SER A 449 -3.69 9.77 -27.16
CA SER A 449 -2.38 9.51 -27.77
C SER A 449 -1.25 9.59 -26.72
N PRO A 450 -0.22 8.74 -26.83
CA PRO A 450 0.90 8.77 -25.90
C PRO A 450 1.56 10.15 -25.95
N THR A 451 1.88 10.66 -24.76
CA THR A 451 2.62 11.91 -24.62
C THR A 451 4.03 11.76 -25.20
N ALA A 452 4.57 12.84 -25.78
CA ALA A 452 5.90 12.84 -26.40
C ALA A 452 7.04 12.64 -25.38
N GLU A 453 6.76 12.84 -24.08
CA GLU A 453 7.69 12.62 -22.98
C GLU A 453 7.49 11.19 -22.42
N CYS A 454 8.36 10.27 -22.80
CA CYS A 454 8.41 8.93 -22.20
C CYS A 454 8.88 9.02 -20.74
N VAL A 455 8.33 8.18 -19.86
CA VAL A 455 8.98 7.98 -18.56
C VAL A 455 10.26 7.20 -18.82
N HIS A 456 11.41 7.82 -18.56
CA HIS A 456 12.71 7.17 -18.65
C HIS A 456 13.04 6.50 -17.31
N PRO A 457 12.95 5.17 -17.21
CA PRO A 457 13.25 4.46 -15.97
C PRO A 457 14.73 4.65 -15.62
N THR A 458 15.01 5.12 -14.41
CA THR A 458 16.40 5.22 -13.92
C THR A 458 16.75 3.92 -13.19
N PRO A 459 17.83 3.23 -13.57
CA PRO A 459 18.30 2.05 -12.82
C PRO A 459 18.49 2.39 -11.35
N LEU A 460 18.02 1.53 -10.43
CA LEU A 460 18.15 1.80 -8.99
C LEU A 460 19.61 1.97 -8.55
N ALA A 461 20.57 1.33 -9.24
CA ALA A 461 22.01 1.49 -9.00
C ALA A 461 22.56 2.89 -9.32
N GLU A 462 21.90 3.68 -10.19
CA GLU A 462 22.35 5.05 -10.50
C GLU A 462 21.86 6.08 -9.46
N ILE A 463 20.91 5.70 -8.59
CA ILE A 463 20.23 6.62 -7.67
C ILE A 463 20.98 6.74 -6.35
N VAL A 464 21.69 5.69 -5.95
CA VAL A 464 22.52 5.66 -4.74
C VAL A 464 23.95 5.38 -5.16
N VAL A 465 24.92 6.03 -4.53
CA VAL A 465 26.35 5.79 -4.79
C VAL A 465 26.67 4.35 -4.37
N THR A 466 26.57 3.44 -5.32
CA THR A 466 27.20 2.13 -5.27
C THR A 466 28.56 2.22 -5.92
N PRO A 467 29.52 1.36 -5.55
CA PRO A 467 30.75 1.20 -6.32
C PRO A 467 30.53 0.76 -7.79
N ILE A 468 29.28 0.55 -8.21
CA ILE A 468 28.89 -0.23 -9.38
C ILE A 468 27.83 0.54 -10.19
N HIS A 469 28.05 0.68 -11.50
CA HIS A 469 27.09 1.20 -12.48
C HIS A 469 26.40 0.02 -13.19
N GLU A 470 25.07 -0.12 -13.04
CA GLU A 470 24.27 -1.04 -13.85
C GLU A 470 23.88 -0.35 -15.17
N ASN A 471 24.58 -0.65 -16.27
CA ASN A 471 24.30 -0.07 -17.60
C ASN A 471 23.20 -0.84 -18.34
N HIS A 472 21.98 -0.89 -17.79
CA HIS A 472 20.83 -1.39 -18.53
C HIS A 472 19.96 -0.26 -19.06
N ARG A 473 19.87 -0.17 -20.40
CA ARG A 473 18.90 0.71 -21.06
C ARG A 473 17.50 0.16 -20.81
N ALA A 474 16.76 0.81 -19.92
CA ALA A 474 15.38 0.44 -19.65
C ALA A 474 14.50 0.67 -20.90
N PRO A 475 13.46 -0.15 -21.12
CA PRO A 475 12.45 0.15 -22.13
C PRO A 475 11.79 1.50 -21.84
N ASP A 476 11.62 2.32 -22.89
CA ASP A 476 10.84 3.54 -22.78
C ASP A 476 9.38 3.19 -22.48
N LEU A 477 8.82 3.81 -21.44
CA LEU A 477 7.42 3.61 -21.06
C LEU A 477 6.58 4.78 -21.59
N PRO A 478 5.78 4.58 -22.66
CA PRO A 478 4.87 5.61 -23.13
C PRO A 478 3.78 5.85 -22.09
N SER A 479 3.51 7.12 -21.80
CA SER A 479 2.48 7.54 -20.83
C SER A 479 1.26 8.08 -21.56
N TYR A 480 0.09 7.64 -21.14
CA TYR A 480 -1.17 7.96 -21.79
C TYR A 480 -2.03 8.86 -20.89
N PRO A 481 -2.57 9.97 -21.40
CA PRO A 481 -3.59 10.71 -20.67
C PRO A 481 -4.87 9.87 -20.63
N ALA A 482 -5.51 9.79 -19.46
CA ALA A 482 -6.73 9.00 -19.26
C ALA A 482 -7.97 9.89 -19.12
N LYS A 483 -9.08 9.42 -19.67
CA LYS A 483 -10.38 10.09 -19.64
C LYS A 483 -11.49 9.08 -19.38
N ILE A 484 -12.49 9.45 -18.59
CA ILE A 484 -13.65 8.61 -18.32
C ILE A 484 -14.91 9.30 -18.86
N LYS A 485 -15.75 8.53 -19.57
CA LYS A 485 -17.03 8.98 -20.11
C LYS A 485 -18.21 8.35 -19.37
N PHE A 486 -19.24 9.15 -19.17
CA PHE A 486 -20.47 8.77 -18.48
C PHE A 486 -21.69 9.25 -19.25
N PHE A 487 -22.78 8.47 -19.21
CA PHE A 487 -24.11 9.01 -19.43
C PHE A 487 -24.64 9.57 -18.11
N VAL A 488 -25.19 10.78 -18.17
CA VAL A 488 -25.83 11.43 -17.02
C VAL A 488 -27.25 11.81 -17.40
N SER A 489 -28.23 11.38 -16.61
CA SER A 489 -29.63 11.82 -16.69
C SER A 489 -30.10 12.35 -15.35
N ILE A 490 -30.82 13.47 -15.38
CA ILE A 490 -31.36 14.17 -14.22
C ILE A 490 -32.88 14.23 -14.37
N ASP A 491 -33.64 13.69 -13.41
CA ASP A 491 -35.11 13.56 -13.44
C ASP A 491 -35.69 12.93 -14.73
N GLY A 492 -34.92 12.05 -15.38
CA GLY A 492 -35.32 11.41 -16.64
C GLY A 492 -35.28 12.34 -17.85
N GLU A 493 -34.81 13.58 -17.70
CA GLU A 493 -34.54 14.49 -18.81
C GLU A 493 -33.17 14.21 -19.46
N LYS A 494 -32.94 14.88 -20.60
CA LYS A 494 -31.81 14.77 -21.55
C LYS A 494 -30.57 14.03 -21.01
N THR A 495 -30.26 12.90 -21.63
CA THR A 495 -28.99 12.20 -21.43
C THR A 495 -27.84 13.02 -22.03
N GLU A 496 -27.00 13.59 -21.17
CA GLU A 496 -25.75 14.24 -21.59
C GLU A 496 -24.58 13.28 -21.41
N THR A 497 -23.68 13.24 -22.39
CA THR A 497 -22.39 12.55 -22.24
C THR A 497 -21.44 13.48 -21.49
N ALA A 498 -21.14 13.16 -20.23
CA ALA A 498 -20.14 13.87 -19.45
C ALA A 498 -18.79 13.16 -19.56
N SER A 499 -17.71 13.94 -19.66
CA SER A 499 -16.36 13.40 -19.78
C SER A 499 -15.41 14.13 -18.85
N PHE A 500 -14.60 13.37 -18.12
CA PHE A 500 -13.66 13.88 -17.12
C PHE A 500 -12.26 13.34 -17.38
N SER A 501 -11.29 14.23 -17.48
CA SER A 501 -9.88 13.88 -17.64
C SER A 501 -9.24 13.62 -16.27
N LEU A 502 -8.49 12.53 -16.14
CA LEU A 502 -7.78 12.20 -14.91
C LEU A 502 -6.43 12.92 -14.85
N LEU A 503 -6.47 14.22 -14.54
CA LEU A 503 -5.30 15.10 -14.67
C LEU A 503 -4.34 15.06 -13.48
N TYR A 504 -4.82 14.84 -12.25
CA TYR A 504 -4.00 14.98 -11.05
C TYR A 504 -3.89 13.70 -10.22
N ASP A 505 -2.70 13.44 -9.68
CA ASP A 505 -2.41 12.36 -8.73
C ASP A 505 -2.93 12.71 -7.31
N ILE A 506 -4.23 12.54 -7.09
CA ILE A 506 -4.93 12.85 -5.83
C ILE A 506 -5.18 11.62 -4.95
N ASN A 507 -5.48 11.86 -3.67
CA ASN A 507 -5.81 10.83 -2.69
C ASN A 507 -7.29 10.81 -2.30
N PHE A 508 -7.81 9.60 -2.10
CA PHE A 508 -9.08 9.35 -1.44
C PHE A 508 -8.84 8.61 -0.12
N VAL A 509 -9.44 9.09 0.96
CA VAL A 509 -9.35 8.43 2.28
C VAL A 509 -10.76 8.12 2.75
N THR A 510 -11.04 6.86 3.06
CA THR A 510 -12.33 6.48 3.63
C THR A 510 -12.41 6.93 5.08
N ALA A 511 -13.49 7.63 5.44
CA ALA A 511 -13.72 8.08 6.80
C ALA A 511 -13.73 6.93 7.80
N HIS A 512 -13.21 7.17 9.01
CA HIS A 512 -13.17 6.13 10.04
C HIS A 512 -14.59 5.75 10.49
N PRO A 513 -14.90 4.44 10.65
CA PRO A 513 -16.22 4.04 11.12
C PRO A 513 -16.50 4.62 12.51
N CYS A 514 -17.74 5.01 12.76
CA CYS A 514 -18.16 5.55 14.05
C CYS A 514 -19.53 5.03 14.45
N SER A 515 -19.79 4.89 15.76
CA SER A 515 -21.08 4.45 16.29
C SER A 515 -21.69 5.54 17.17
N PRO A 516 -22.71 6.28 16.66
CA PRO A 516 -23.37 7.32 17.45
C PRO A 516 -24.04 6.74 18.71
N SER A 517 -23.90 7.44 19.84
CA SER A 517 -24.54 7.05 21.09
C SER A 517 -26.05 7.28 21.03
N SER A 518 -26.84 6.30 21.46
CA SER A 518 -28.30 6.43 21.63
C SER A 518 -28.72 7.37 22.76
N ARG A 519 -27.76 7.90 23.53
CA ARG A 519 -27.99 8.78 24.67
C ARG A 519 -27.88 10.27 24.35
N VAL A 520 -27.59 10.64 23.10
CA VAL A 520 -27.53 12.05 22.68
C VAL A 520 -28.93 12.66 22.74
N ARG A 521 -29.08 13.78 23.45
CA ARG A 521 -30.33 14.56 23.53
C ARG A 521 -30.13 15.89 22.84
N VAL A 522 -31.05 16.28 21.97
CA VAL A 522 -31.04 17.58 21.30
C VAL A 522 -31.81 18.58 22.17
N LEU A 523 -31.14 19.64 22.61
CA LEU A 523 -31.77 20.73 23.34
C LEU A 523 -32.47 21.66 22.35
N LYS A 524 -33.78 21.86 22.53
CA LYS A 524 -34.53 22.88 21.82
C LYS A 524 -34.26 24.23 22.49
N SER A 525 -33.29 24.97 21.97
CA SER A 525 -32.95 26.31 22.45
C SER A 525 -32.94 27.29 21.29
N PRO A 526 -33.60 28.48 21.38
CA PRO A 526 -33.62 29.46 20.29
C PRO A 526 -32.24 29.96 19.87
N SER A 527 -31.20 29.76 20.69
CA SER A 527 -29.80 30.01 20.36
C SER A 527 -29.07 28.82 19.71
N SER A 528 -29.72 27.66 19.55
CA SER A 528 -29.14 26.50 18.89
C SER A 528 -29.10 26.70 17.36
N PRO A 529 -27.94 26.51 16.70
CA PRO A 529 -27.86 26.54 15.24
C PRO A 529 -28.70 25.42 14.59
N THR A 530 -29.00 24.35 15.33
CA THR A 530 -29.94 23.28 14.94
C THR A 530 -31.35 23.82 14.68
N LEU A 531 -31.77 24.90 15.36
CA LEU A 531 -33.09 25.54 15.17
C LEU A 531 -33.14 26.48 13.96
N ARG A 532 -31.98 26.88 13.39
CA ARG A 532 -31.92 27.68 12.15
C ARG A 532 -31.89 26.84 10.88
N GLN A 533 -31.53 25.56 10.99
CA GLN A 533 -31.44 24.63 9.85
C GLN A 533 -32.65 23.69 9.73
N ILE A 534 -33.59 23.74 10.68
CA ILE A 534 -34.76 22.87 10.72
C ILE A 534 -36.01 23.76 10.68
N ASP A 535 -36.77 23.65 9.59
CA ASP A 535 -38.05 24.31 9.45
C ASP A 535 -39.08 23.61 10.35
N PHE A 536 -39.66 24.35 11.31
CA PHE A 536 -40.66 23.86 12.25
C PHE A 536 -42.06 24.40 11.90
N ASP A 537 -42.36 24.60 10.61
CA ASP A 537 -43.72 24.93 10.18
C ASP A 537 -44.63 23.70 10.36
N GLY A 538 -45.12 23.59 11.58
CA GLY A 538 -45.85 22.46 12.14
C GLY A 538 -47.27 22.37 11.61
N SER A 539 -47.44 22.02 10.33
CA SER A 539 -48.75 21.58 9.81
C SER A 539 -48.82 20.10 9.47
N LYS A 540 -47.72 19.34 9.40
CA LYS A 540 -47.77 17.90 9.13
C LYS A 540 -46.78 17.12 10.00
N THR A 541 -47.31 16.33 10.93
CA THR A 541 -46.64 15.29 11.75
C THR A 541 -46.02 15.72 13.08
N LEU A 542 -46.89 15.95 14.07
CA LEU A 542 -46.55 15.87 15.49
C LEU A 542 -45.93 14.49 15.82
N GLY A 543 -44.68 14.46 16.27
CA GLY A 543 -44.13 13.38 17.10
C GLY A 543 -43.17 12.37 16.44
N VAL A 544 -43.01 12.34 15.12
CA VAL A 544 -42.23 11.28 14.44
C VAL A 544 -40.78 11.71 14.08
N GLY A 545 -40.56 12.99 13.75
CA GLY A 545 -39.24 13.48 13.27
C GLY A 545 -38.12 13.57 14.33
N SER A 546 -38.46 13.70 15.62
CA SER A 546 -37.45 13.90 16.67
C SER A 546 -36.64 12.65 16.99
N ARG A 547 -37.21 11.44 16.85
CA ARG A 547 -36.54 10.19 17.28
C ARG A 547 -35.54 9.62 16.26
N SER A 548 -35.72 9.90 14.98
CA SER A 548 -34.83 9.46 13.89
C SER A 548 -33.48 10.19 13.92
N MET A 549 -33.46 11.47 14.31
CA MET A 549 -32.23 12.28 14.39
C MET A 549 -31.24 11.76 15.45
N TYR A 550 -31.71 11.10 16.52
CA TYR A 550 -30.83 10.55 17.57
C TYR A 550 -29.92 9.40 17.08
N ARG A 551 -30.15 8.88 15.86
CA ARG A 551 -29.29 7.89 15.20
C ARG A 551 -28.46 8.47 14.05
N ALA A 552 -28.62 9.74 13.71
CA ALA A 552 -28.04 10.31 12.49
C ALA A 552 -26.53 10.58 12.58
N GLY A 553 -26.00 10.90 13.77
CA GLY A 553 -24.56 11.15 13.91
C GLY A 553 -24.10 11.67 15.26
N HIS A 554 -22.80 11.91 15.36
CA HIS A 554 -22.20 12.61 16.50
C HIS A 554 -22.49 14.12 16.43
N PRO A 555 -22.62 14.81 17.58
CA PRO A 555 -22.71 16.27 17.59
C PRO A 555 -21.45 16.90 16.99
N LEU A 556 -21.61 17.97 16.22
CA LEU A 556 -20.55 18.80 15.63
C LEU A 556 -20.61 20.20 16.24
N HIS A 557 -19.46 20.73 16.65
CA HIS A 557 -19.36 22.08 17.21
C HIS A 557 -19.48 23.14 16.11
N LYS A 558 -20.11 24.28 16.39
CA LYS A 558 -20.32 25.44 15.47
C LYS A 558 -19.04 26.04 14.85
N TYR A 559 -17.87 25.65 15.36
CA TYR A 559 -16.57 25.98 14.77
C TYR A 559 -16.36 25.38 13.38
N TYR A 560 -16.95 24.22 13.13
CA TYR A 560 -16.84 23.53 11.85
C TYR A 560 -17.92 24.01 10.91
N ASN A 561 -17.49 24.58 9.79
CA ASN A 561 -18.40 25.06 8.75
C ASN A 561 -18.32 24.13 7.54
N TYR A 562 -19.46 23.91 6.89
CA TYR A 562 -19.53 23.06 5.70
C TYR A 562 -20.64 23.54 4.76
N THR A 563 -20.45 23.29 3.47
CA THR A 563 -21.43 23.52 2.40
C THR A 563 -21.82 22.17 1.86
N VAL A 564 -23.12 21.86 1.82
CA VAL A 564 -23.62 20.66 1.13
C VAL A 564 -24.01 21.06 -0.27
N MET A 565 -23.55 20.29 -1.26
CA MET A 565 -23.90 20.46 -2.65
C MET A 565 -24.34 19.12 -3.22
N HIS A 566 -25.56 19.08 -3.77
CA HIS A 566 -26.05 17.88 -4.44
C HIS A 566 -25.26 17.63 -5.72
N ILE A 567 -25.05 16.38 -6.08
CA ILE A 567 -24.32 16.01 -7.30
C ILE A 567 -24.86 16.69 -8.56
N SER A 568 -26.18 16.88 -8.70
CA SER A 568 -26.76 17.57 -9.86
C SER A 568 -26.30 19.02 -9.97
N GLU A 569 -26.21 19.74 -8.86
CA GLU A 569 -25.75 21.14 -8.83
C GLU A 569 -24.25 21.20 -9.13
N LEU A 570 -23.47 20.28 -8.55
CA LEU A 570 -22.03 20.23 -8.79
C LEU A 570 -21.71 19.96 -10.27
N LEU A 571 -22.49 19.10 -10.94
CA LEU A 571 -22.32 18.83 -12.37
C LEU A 571 -22.58 20.05 -13.24
N GLN A 572 -23.57 20.88 -12.90
CA GLN A 572 -23.82 22.15 -13.59
C GLN A 572 -22.71 23.18 -13.36
N ARG A 573 -22.07 23.12 -12.18
CA ARG A 573 -20.95 23.99 -11.78
C ARG A 573 -19.60 23.30 -11.88
N ARG A 574 -19.46 22.27 -12.72
CA ARG A 574 -18.25 21.44 -12.78
C ARG A 574 -16.99 22.24 -13.11
N ASP A 575 -17.11 23.38 -13.78
CA ASP A 575 -15.98 24.23 -14.15
C ASP A 575 -15.53 25.20 -13.05
N ALA A 576 -16.32 25.35 -11.97
CA ALA A 576 -16.01 26.28 -10.88
C ALA A 576 -14.78 25.86 -10.07
N GLU A 577 -14.06 26.85 -9.53
CA GLU A 577 -12.97 26.59 -8.59
C GLU A 577 -13.50 26.21 -7.20
N LEU A 578 -12.68 25.49 -6.43
CA LEU A 578 -13.07 25.03 -5.10
C LEU A 578 -13.40 26.20 -4.15
N SER A 579 -12.72 27.34 -4.28
CA SER A 579 -13.03 28.56 -3.53
C SER A 579 -14.45 29.04 -3.78
N ASP A 580 -14.92 28.99 -5.02
CA ASP A 580 -16.25 29.46 -5.42
C ASP A 580 -17.36 28.51 -4.96
N LEU A 581 -17.04 27.22 -4.83
CA LEU A 581 -17.95 26.21 -4.28
C LEU A 581 -18.03 26.28 -2.75
N LEU A 582 -16.97 26.75 -2.08
CA LEU A 582 -16.92 26.93 -0.63
C LEU A 582 -17.51 28.27 -0.17
N THR A 583 -17.60 29.26 -1.06
CA THR A 583 -18.07 30.61 -0.73
C THR A 583 -19.60 30.63 -0.66
N PRO A 584 -20.21 30.92 0.50
CA PRO A 584 -21.65 31.07 0.59
C PRO A 584 -22.11 32.32 -0.19
N PRO A 585 -23.34 32.34 -0.73
CA PRO A 585 -23.82 33.41 -1.63
C PRO A 585 -23.76 34.83 -1.05
N ASN A 586 -23.66 34.99 0.29
CA ASN A 586 -23.63 36.28 0.98
C ASN A 586 -22.44 36.45 1.98
N GLY A 587 -21.30 35.78 1.77
CA GLY A 587 -20.17 35.93 2.71
C GLY A 587 -18.83 35.37 2.21
N GLN A 588 -17.78 35.54 3.01
CA GLN A 588 -16.46 34.93 2.74
C GLN A 588 -16.40 33.50 3.28
N ALA A 589 -15.72 32.61 2.55
CA ALA A 589 -15.49 31.24 3.01
C ALA A 589 -14.67 31.25 4.32
N ALA A 590 -15.18 30.57 5.35
CA ALA A 590 -14.42 30.40 6.59
C ALA A 590 -13.17 29.55 6.32
N PRO A 591 -12.04 29.78 7.02
CA PRO A 591 -10.80 29.04 6.79
C PRO A 591 -10.97 27.52 7.03
N ASN A 592 -11.97 27.10 7.80
CA ASN A 592 -12.29 25.70 8.09
C ASN A 592 -13.51 25.17 7.31
N GLN A 593 -14.01 25.92 6.32
CA GLN A 593 -15.10 25.46 5.45
C GLN A 593 -14.68 24.18 4.72
N VAL A 594 -15.58 23.22 4.60
CA VAL A 594 -15.44 22.03 3.75
C VAL A 594 -16.64 21.87 2.83
N LEU A 595 -16.43 21.35 1.62
CA LEU A 595 -17.46 21.00 0.66
C LEU A 595 -17.87 19.55 0.89
N VAL A 596 -19.17 19.33 1.10
CA VAL A 596 -19.79 18.00 1.18
C VAL A 596 -20.54 17.78 -0.12
N ILE A 597 -20.00 16.91 -0.96
CA ILE A 597 -20.65 16.47 -2.20
C ILE A 597 -21.62 15.36 -1.82
N ASP A 598 -22.91 15.65 -1.92
CA ASP A 598 -23.97 14.71 -1.61
C ASP A 598 -24.33 13.86 -2.84
N CYS A 599 -23.96 12.58 -2.78
CA CYS A 599 -24.25 11.56 -3.78
C CYS A 599 -25.35 10.61 -3.30
N ILE A 600 -26.26 11.04 -2.43
CA ILE A 600 -27.39 10.21 -1.98
C ILE A 600 -28.64 10.62 -2.77
N THR A 601 -28.75 10.12 -4.00
CA THR A 601 -29.79 10.54 -4.95
C THR A 601 -31.15 9.86 -4.74
N ASN A 602 -31.16 8.65 -4.17
CA ASN A 602 -32.39 7.96 -3.83
C ASN A 602 -32.88 8.41 -2.44
N PHE A 603 -33.95 9.21 -2.42
CA PHE A 603 -34.74 9.46 -1.23
C PHE A 603 -35.13 8.13 -0.58
N SER A 604 -34.41 7.75 0.48
CA SER A 604 -35.08 6.97 1.52
C SER A 604 -36.08 7.94 2.11
N SER A 605 -37.37 7.72 1.84
CA SER A 605 -38.44 8.41 2.56
C SER A 605 -38.04 8.46 4.04
N ALA A 606 -38.15 9.63 4.65
CA ALA A 606 -37.83 9.81 6.07
C ALA A 606 -38.44 8.62 6.83
N PRO A 607 -37.67 7.89 7.66
CA PRO A 607 -38.13 6.62 8.21
C PRO A 607 -39.45 6.85 8.93
N GLN A 608 -40.54 6.36 8.33
CA GLN A 608 -41.90 6.60 8.81
C GLN A 608 -42.13 5.96 10.19
N SER A 609 -41.26 5.05 10.60
CA SER A 609 -41.25 4.45 11.93
C SER A 609 -39.92 3.75 12.26
N PRO A 610 -39.42 3.82 13.51
CA PRO A 610 -38.27 3.03 13.97
C PRO A 610 -38.49 1.51 13.92
N VAL A 611 -39.71 1.05 13.66
CA VAL A 611 -40.07 -0.37 13.48
C VAL A 611 -39.70 -0.87 12.07
N LEU A 612 -39.90 -0.05 11.03
CA LEU A 612 -39.54 -0.40 9.65
C LEU A 612 -38.02 -0.45 9.45
N ASP A 613 -37.28 0.46 10.09
CA ASP A 613 -35.81 0.50 10.08
C ASP A 613 -35.18 -0.74 10.77
N ARG A 614 -35.92 -1.38 11.70
CA ARG A 614 -35.55 -2.68 12.31
C ARG A 614 -35.85 -3.88 11.41
N LEU A 615 -36.81 -3.77 10.50
CA LEU A 615 -37.18 -4.82 9.55
C LEU A 615 -36.27 -4.84 8.31
N GLU A 616 -35.78 -3.66 7.90
CA GLU A 616 -34.78 -3.54 6.82
C GLU A 616 -33.34 -3.80 7.28
N SER A 617 -33.08 -3.78 8.59
CA SER A 617 -31.83 -4.25 9.16
C SER A 617 -31.86 -5.78 9.22
N PRO A 618 -30.88 -6.51 8.65
CA PRO A 618 -30.86 -7.96 8.79
C PRO A 618 -30.81 -8.29 10.27
N ALA A 619 -31.84 -9.01 10.74
CA ALA A 619 -31.97 -9.41 12.12
C ALA A 619 -30.66 -10.11 12.56
N SER A 620 -29.99 -9.55 13.55
CA SER A 620 -28.97 -10.27 14.30
C SER A 620 -29.68 -11.47 14.94
N SER A 621 -29.51 -12.66 14.38
CA SER A 621 -29.98 -13.90 14.99
C SER A 621 -29.31 -14.05 16.36
N PRO A 622 -30.01 -14.46 17.43
CA PRO A 622 -29.45 -14.51 18.78
C PRO A 622 -28.42 -15.63 19.02
N ILE A 623 -27.93 -16.33 18.00
CA ILE A 623 -27.32 -17.67 18.17
C ILE A 623 -25.78 -17.67 18.17
N GLU A 624 -25.08 -16.62 17.74
CA GLU A 624 -23.60 -16.62 17.76
C GLU A 624 -23.00 -15.86 18.96
N ARG A 625 -23.25 -16.40 20.16
CA ARG A 625 -22.41 -16.11 21.35
C ARG A 625 -21.39 -17.23 21.53
N LYS A 626 -20.37 -17.30 20.67
CA LYS A 626 -19.11 -18.01 20.94
C LYS A 626 -18.02 -17.55 19.96
N GLY A 627 -17.38 -16.45 20.32
CA GLY A 627 -16.29 -15.83 19.54
C GLY A 627 -16.16 -14.36 19.89
N SER A 628 -15.26 -14.02 20.80
CA SER A 628 -14.99 -12.65 21.23
C SER A 628 -14.27 -11.86 20.13
N PHE A 629 -15.01 -11.40 19.12
CA PHE A 629 -14.54 -10.36 18.20
C PHE A 629 -14.76 -8.98 18.82
N SER A 630 -13.75 -8.10 18.76
CA SER A 630 -13.91 -6.70 19.16
C SER A 630 -14.99 -6.02 18.31
N ALA A 631 -15.64 -4.98 18.84
CA ALA A 631 -16.66 -4.23 18.10
C ALA A 631 -16.12 -3.69 16.75
N ALA A 632 -14.83 -3.35 16.69
CA ALA A 632 -14.14 -2.95 15.45
C ALA A 632 -14.07 -4.09 14.44
N ALA A 633 -13.74 -5.32 14.87
CA ALA A 633 -13.68 -6.49 13.99
C ALA A 633 -15.07 -6.86 13.42
N LYS A 634 -16.15 -6.71 14.21
CA LYS A 634 -17.53 -6.90 13.74
C LYS A 634 -17.95 -5.85 12.70
N MET A 635 -17.60 -4.57 12.92
CA MET A 635 -17.86 -3.50 11.95
C MET A 635 -17.07 -3.70 10.64
N HIS A 636 -15.81 -4.16 10.72
CA HIS A 636 -15.03 -4.53 9.53
C HIS A 636 -15.66 -5.70 8.76
N PHE A 637 -16.25 -6.68 9.43
CA PHE A 637 -16.89 -7.84 8.80
C PHE A 637 -18.23 -7.49 8.11
N GLU A 638 -19.08 -6.69 8.76
CA GLU A 638 -20.35 -6.21 8.16
C GLU A 638 -20.11 -5.35 6.91
N SER A 639 -19.00 -4.61 6.88
CA SER A 639 -18.54 -3.84 5.72
C SER A 639 -17.95 -4.68 4.57
N ARG A 640 -17.99 -6.02 4.61
CA ARG A 640 -17.61 -6.87 3.46
C ARG A 640 -18.82 -7.52 2.76
N LYS A 641 -20.01 -7.51 3.38
CA LYS A 641 -21.22 -8.16 2.82
C LYS A 641 -22.01 -7.28 1.85
N ARG A 642 -21.78 -5.96 1.82
CA ARG A 642 -22.46 -5.05 0.89
C ARG A 642 -21.63 -4.96 -0.39
N GLN A 643 -22.25 -5.05 -1.56
CA GLN A 643 -21.63 -4.65 -2.82
C GLN A 643 -21.37 -3.14 -2.72
N PHE A 644 -20.12 -2.76 -2.45
CA PHE A 644 -19.72 -1.36 -2.48
C PHE A 644 -19.43 -0.94 -3.91
N GLY A 645 -19.71 0.32 -4.21
CA GLY A 645 -19.36 0.95 -5.46
C GLY A 645 -20.55 1.34 -6.33
N SER A 646 -20.40 2.44 -7.05
CA SER A 646 -21.38 2.98 -7.99
C SER A 646 -20.67 3.86 -9.01
N ASP A 647 -21.20 3.90 -10.23
CA ASP A 647 -20.67 4.73 -11.31
C ASP A 647 -20.72 6.22 -10.95
N MET A 648 -21.69 6.61 -10.12
CA MET A 648 -21.75 7.93 -9.50
C MET A 648 -20.53 8.24 -8.63
N GLU A 649 -20.07 7.29 -7.80
CA GLU A 649 -18.86 7.48 -7.00
C GLU A 649 -17.60 7.52 -7.91
N ILE A 650 -17.55 6.70 -8.97
CA ILE A 650 -16.47 6.79 -9.98
C ILE A 650 -16.45 8.19 -10.59
N LEU A 651 -17.61 8.71 -11.03
CA LEU A 651 -17.72 10.02 -11.65
C LEU A 651 -17.18 11.12 -10.75
N ILE A 652 -17.61 11.17 -9.48
CA ILE A 652 -17.15 12.22 -8.56
C ILE A 652 -15.66 12.07 -8.22
N ARG A 653 -15.13 10.83 -8.14
CA ARG A 653 -13.68 10.62 -8.02
C ARG A 653 -12.94 11.10 -9.28
N ALA A 654 -13.49 10.89 -10.48
CA ALA A 654 -12.93 11.40 -11.72
C ALA A 654 -12.93 12.92 -11.77
N LEU A 655 -14.02 13.58 -11.36
CA LEU A 655 -14.09 15.04 -11.23
C LEU A 655 -13.06 15.58 -10.22
N CYS A 656 -12.93 14.94 -9.06
CA CYS A 656 -11.92 15.34 -8.07
C CYS A 656 -10.49 15.21 -8.65
N SER A 657 -10.24 14.17 -9.44
CA SER A 657 -8.95 13.97 -10.13
C SER A 657 -8.69 15.04 -11.18
N GLU A 658 -9.69 15.41 -11.96
CA GLU A 658 -9.60 16.50 -12.94
C GLU A 658 -9.27 17.84 -12.28
N LYS A 659 -9.81 18.08 -11.08
CA LYS A 659 -9.64 19.33 -10.33
C LYS A 659 -8.49 19.35 -9.33
N GLY A 660 -7.82 18.23 -9.09
CA GLY A 660 -6.74 18.15 -8.09
C GLY A 660 -7.22 18.16 -6.63
N TRP A 661 -8.44 17.66 -6.35
CA TRP A 661 -9.03 17.67 -5.01
C TRP A 661 -8.79 16.36 -4.26
N ASN A 662 -7.93 16.38 -3.24
CA ASN A 662 -7.89 15.29 -2.25
C ASN A 662 -9.22 15.25 -1.47
N ALA A 663 -9.82 14.07 -1.30
CA ALA A 663 -11.18 13.95 -0.78
C ALA A 663 -11.39 12.81 0.23
N ILE A 664 -12.22 13.06 1.25
CA ILE A 664 -12.68 12.04 2.19
C ILE A 664 -13.92 11.33 1.64
N ILE A 665 -13.91 10.00 1.61
CA ILE A 665 -15.08 9.19 1.28
C ILE A 665 -15.86 8.86 2.55
N SER A 666 -17.01 9.50 2.73
CA SER A 666 -17.92 9.29 3.86
C SER A 666 -19.07 8.39 3.44
N ARG A 667 -19.10 7.14 3.90
CA ARG A 667 -20.16 6.18 3.57
C ARG A 667 -21.28 6.20 4.61
N ARG A 668 -22.53 6.33 4.18
CA ARG A 668 -23.70 6.29 5.07
C ARG A 668 -23.75 4.91 5.76
N LYS A 669 -24.24 4.87 6.99
CA LYS A 669 -24.25 3.69 7.87
C LYS A 669 -22.88 3.15 8.34
N ARG A 670 -21.74 3.60 7.79
CA ARG A 670 -20.39 3.29 8.30
C ARG A 670 -19.86 4.40 9.21
N GLY A 671 -20.04 5.65 8.81
CA GLY A 671 -19.62 6.84 9.54
C GLY A 671 -20.65 7.95 9.41
N CYS A 672 -20.66 8.85 10.40
CA CYS A 672 -21.49 10.05 10.38
C CYS A 672 -20.75 11.23 9.75
N LEU A 673 -21.50 12.19 9.22
CA LEU A 673 -20.94 13.36 8.55
C LEU A 673 -20.07 14.21 9.49
N ALA A 674 -20.45 14.34 10.77
CA ALA A 674 -19.67 15.09 11.76
C ALA A 674 -18.23 14.54 11.94
N CYS A 675 -18.07 13.21 11.98
CA CYS A 675 -16.75 12.59 12.05
C CYS A 675 -15.95 12.84 10.78
N ALA A 676 -16.57 12.71 9.60
CA ALA A 676 -15.91 13.01 8.32
C ALA A 676 -15.44 14.48 8.24
N ILE A 677 -16.23 15.44 8.75
CA ILE A 677 -15.86 16.86 8.80
C ILE A 677 -14.66 17.09 9.73
N ARG A 678 -14.64 16.46 10.91
CA ARG A 678 -13.48 16.53 11.83
C ARG A 678 -12.24 15.89 11.22
N GLU A 679 -12.39 14.76 10.53
CA GLU A 679 -11.30 14.09 9.83
C GLU A 679 -10.77 14.94 8.66
N ALA A 680 -11.64 15.66 7.95
CA ALA A 680 -11.24 16.61 6.92
C ALA A 680 -10.38 17.73 7.52
N GLY A 681 -10.79 18.27 8.67
CA GLY A 681 -9.96 19.19 9.47
C GLY A 681 -8.63 18.56 9.89
N ALA A 682 -8.65 17.31 10.38
CA ALA A 682 -7.46 16.57 10.79
C ALA A 682 -6.45 16.39 9.64
N LEU A 683 -6.93 16.12 8.42
CA LEU A 683 -6.13 15.96 7.21
C LEU A 683 -5.77 17.30 6.54
N GLY A 684 -6.51 18.36 6.84
CA GLY A 684 -6.43 19.64 6.12
C GLY A 684 -7.05 19.58 4.72
N TRP A 685 -7.97 18.64 4.49
CA TRP A 685 -8.67 18.47 3.21
C TRP A 685 -10.00 19.22 3.21
N LYS A 686 -10.46 19.56 2.01
CA LYS A 686 -11.60 20.47 1.80
C LYS A 686 -12.81 19.83 1.13
N VAL A 687 -12.68 18.59 0.66
CA VAL A 687 -13.75 17.89 -0.06
C VAL A 687 -14.10 16.60 0.68
N ILE A 688 -15.39 16.38 0.87
CA ILE A 688 -15.98 15.17 1.42
C ILE A 688 -16.98 14.65 0.41
N ILE A 689 -16.79 13.44 -0.08
CA ILE A 689 -17.73 12.74 -0.97
C ILE A 689 -18.62 11.87 -0.09
N ARG A 690 -19.91 12.19 -0.03
CA ARG A 690 -20.89 11.48 0.79
C ARG A 690 -21.67 10.51 -0.07
N VAL A 691 -21.46 9.22 0.19
CA VAL A 691 -22.04 8.12 -0.60
C VAL A 691 -22.96 7.23 0.25
N PRO A 692 -23.88 6.46 -0.37
CA PRO A 692 -24.83 5.58 0.32
C PRO A 692 -24.24 4.52 1.25
#